data_AF-A0A7X0NLQ4-F1
#
_entry.id   AF-A0A7X0NLQ4-F1
#
_cell.length_a   1.000
_cell.length_b   1.000
_cell.length_c   1.000
_cell.angle_alpha   90.00
_cell.angle_beta   90.00
_cell.angle_gamma   90.00
#
_symmetry.space_group_name_H-M   'P 1'
#
loop_
_entity.id
_entity.type
_entity.pdbx_description
1 polymer ?
#
loop_
_entity_poly.entity_id
_entity_poly.type
_entity_poly.pdbx_seq_one_letter_code
_entity_poly.pdbx_strand_id
1 'polypeptide(L)'
;MRPARTAAAVVLAAAFLAIPQPAQAAVFKHPGVLVSRAQLDFVRANLDQEPWRAAWRKLQRHSFASLSYTPAPRSVVNCGPGSNPDNGCSDEREDAMAAYTHALQWYLTKDARYAKKAIQIMDAWSAVITSHTGANAPLQTGWAGANFSRAAELIKHTYSGWPQAARFAGKLRTVYLPTLIAGRPDNNGNWELIMTDAAIGIAVHLDDRASFDKAVATWRGRLPAYIYLKTDGSLPKAPPRSKYDTKAEIIDYWHGQTTFVDGLTQETCRDFWHTGWGLAAVAHVAETAGHQGVDLYSTAKHRLRHAMDLHARIQQGGTVPSWLCGGKVTRDLGDHFEVGYNALHGRLGYDLPDAGQWVEAKRPTGVSHFLGWETLTHALNPQRAGMGMSATPDFDADGVGDLFSTATGTLTIWNGQGGNTFAPPATVAGQWIGFSRPVAGDFNGDGLSDLLAVNKDTDRLHVWNGTGGNAFGPSIELGPGWGPYADSLVSLGDVNEDGRTDLGAVHATTNVFTVWNGKGGNGFAPADPIGGGWAAFTRPVAGDFNGDGIGDLLAVKKDTATLHVWNGKGANGFTGAIEVGPGWEPYAGSLMSPGDVNGDGKGDLAAVNAETGTLYVWNGRGGNKFAPPVTVGTGWKSAF
;
A
#
# COMPACT_ATOMS: atom_id res chain seq x y z
N MET A 1 9.36 76.84 31.97
CA MET A 1 9.28 75.74 32.95
C MET A 1 7.99 74.96 32.73
N ARG A 2 8.04 73.62 32.87
CA ARG A 2 6.96 72.61 32.73
C ARG A 2 6.69 72.09 31.30
N PRO A 3 6.32 70.80 31.13
CA PRO A 3 7.28 69.75 30.79
C PRO A 3 6.89 68.95 29.52
N ALA A 4 7.83 68.12 29.06
CA ALA A 4 7.68 67.21 27.93
C ALA A 4 6.55 66.17 28.14
N ARG A 5 5.73 65.96 27.11
CA ARG A 5 4.85 64.80 26.95
C ARG A 5 5.39 63.93 25.83
N THR A 6 5.67 62.68 26.16
CA THR A 6 6.02 61.57 25.26
C THR A 6 4.87 61.28 24.30
N ALA A 7 5.13 61.32 23.00
CA ALA A 7 4.25 60.77 21.97
C ALA A 7 4.65 59.32 21.70
N ALA A 8 3.75 58.38 21.96
CA ALA A 8 3.89 56.99 21.55
C ALA A 8 3.64 56.89 20.04
N ALA A 9 4.67 56.49 19.28
CA ALA A 9 4.53 56.13 17.88
C ALA A 9 3.96 54.70 17.81
N VAL A 10 2.71 54.59 17.35
CA VAL A 10 2.11 53.32 16.96
C VAL A 10 2.74 52.91 15.62
N VAL A 11 3.62 51.91 15.65
CA VAL A 11 4.10 51.23 14.44
C VAL A 11 3.02 50.23 14.04
N LEU A 12 2.23 50.55 13.01
CA LEU A 12 1.44 49.53 12.32
C LEU A 12 2.40 48.63 11.55
N ALA A 13 2.65 47.44 12.08
CA ALA A 13 3.23 46.35 11.30
C ALA A 13 2.18 45.88 10.30
N ALA A 14 2.32 46.28 9.04
CA ALA A 14 1.59 45.67 7.94
C ALA A 14 2.08 44.22 7.80
N ALA A 15 1.32 43.27 8.34
CA ALA A 15 1.51 41.87 8.05
C ALA A 15 1.18 41.66 6.56
N PHE A 16 2.22 41.56 5.73
CA PHE A 16 2.08 40.95 4.42
C PHE A 16 1.69 39.49 4.65
N LEU A 17 0.39 39.20 4.55
CA LEU A 17 -0.10 37.85 4.31
C LEU A 17 0.56 37.38 3.01
N ALA A 18 1.61 36.58 3.13
CA ALA A 18 2.11 35.80 2.03
C ALA A 18 0.94 34.92 1.56
N ILE A 19 0.33 35.29 0.44
CA ILE A 19 -0.58 34.40 -0.28
C ILE A 19 0.24 33.14 -0.54
N PRO A 20 -0.18 31.96 -0.05
CA PRO A 20 0.53 30.73 -0.37
C PRO A 20 0.54 30.63 -1.88
N GLN A 21 1.73 30.63 -2.48
CA GLN A 21 1.86 30.22 -3.88
C GLN A 21 1.23 28.83 -3.97
N PRO A 22 0.38 28.56 -4.98
CA PRO A 22 -0.10 27.21 -5.20
C PRO A 22 1.13 26.32 -5.33
N ALA A 23 1.23 25.29 -4.48
CA ALA A 23 2.22 24.25 -4.62
C ALA A 23 2.21 23.82 -6.09
N GLN A 24 3.38 23.85 -6.74
CA GLN A 24 3.53 23.38 -8.11
C GLN A 24 2.87 22.00 -8.19
N ALA A 25 1.81 21.86 -8.99
CA ALA A 25 1.03 20.63 -9.04
C ALA A 25 2.00 19.47 -9.31
N ALA A 26 1.99 18.46 -8.43
CA ALA A 26 2.87 17.31 -8.55
C ALA A 26 2.70 16.68 -9.94
N VAL A 27 3.81 16.46 -10.64
CA VAL A 27 3.85 15.82 -11.96
C VAL A 27 3.40 14.37 -11.80
N PHE A 28 2.57 13.87 -12.72
CA PHE A 28 2.15 12.47 -12.70
C PHE A 28 3.34 11.53 -12.90
N LYS A 29 3.33 10.40 -12.17
CA LYS A 29 4.31 9.31 -12.30
C LYS A 29 3.82 8.30 -13.33
N HIS A 30 4.72 7.94 -14.25
CA HIS A 30 4.39 7.07 -15.39
C HIS A 30 5.41 5.94 -15.63
N PRO A 31 4.95 4.72 -16.01
CA PRO A 31 3.58 4.24 -15.90
C PRO A 31 3.07 4.27 -14.46
N GLY A 32 1.81 4.68 -14.29
CA GLY A 32 1.18 4.75 -12.97
C GLY A 32 -0.34 4.57 -12.97
N VAL A 33 -0.90 3.97 -14.02
CA VAL A 33 -2.33 3.61 -14.11
C VAL A 33 -2.50 2.15 -13.67
N LEU A 34 -3.13 1.94 -12.51
CA LEU A 34 -3.26 0.68 -11.77
C LEU A 34 -1.92 0.04 -11.35
N VAL A 35 -0.96 -0.09 -12.25
CA VAL A 35 0.34 -0.70 -11.99
C VAL A 35 1.45 0.32 -12.26
N SER A 36 2.38 0.46 -11.32
CA SER A 36 3.55 1.33 -11.46
C SER A 36 4.69 0.67 -12.24
N ARG A 37 5.67 1.47 -12.67
CA ARG A 37 6.92 0.94 -13.26
C ARG A 37 7.61 -0.09 -12.35
N ALA A 38 7.80 0.25 -11.07
CA ALA A 38 8.49 -0.61 -10.11
C ALA A 38 7.76 -1.96 -9.94
N GLN A 39 6.44 -1.93 -9.84
CA GLN A 39 5.59 -3.12 -9.81
C GLN A 39 5.75 -4.00 -11.06
N LEU A 40 5.83 -3.40 -12.25
CA LEU A 40 6.01 -4.18 -13.48
C LEU A 40 7.41 -4.78 -13.59
N ASP A 41 8.44 -4.05 -13.14
CA ASP A 41 9.82 -4.53 -13.11
C ASP A 41 9.97 -5.69 -12.11
N PHE A 42 9.31 -5.61 -10.95
CA PHE A 42 9.27 -6.69 -9.98
C PHE A 42 8.62 -7.96 -10.54
N VAL A 43 7.44 -7.86 -11.15
CA VAL A 43 6.78 -9.01 -11.80
C VAL A 43 7.67 -9.59 -12.89
N ARG A 44 8.35 -8.74 -13.67
CA ARG A 44 9.24 -9.19 -14.73
C ARG A 44 10.44 -9.98 -14.19
N ALA A 45 11.01 -9.55 -13.05
CA ALA A 45 12.09 -10.26 -12.39
C ALA A 45 11.65 -11.62 -11.82
N ASN A 46 10.38 -11.74 -11.41
CA ASN A 46 9.82 -12.93 -10.76
C ASN A 46 8.92 -13.79 -11.67
N LEU A 47 8.94 -13.56 -12.98
CA LEU A 47 7.97 -14.14 -13.91
C LEU A 47 8.01 -15.68 -13.98
N ASP A 48 9.12 -16.30 -13.56
CA ASP A 48 9.32 -17.75 -13.48
C ASP A 48 8.98 -18.36 -12.11
N GLN A 49 8.61 -17.54 -11.12
CA GLN A 49 8.18 -17.95 -9.79
C GLN A 49 6.65 -18.03 -9.68
N GLU A 50 6.12 -18.85 -8.77
CA GLU A 50 4.69 -18.81 -8.47
C GLU A 50 4.36 -17.60 -7.58
N PRO A 51 3.17 -16.98 -7.72
CA PRO A 51 2.08 -17.35 -8.63
C PRO A 51 2.18 -16.76 -10.05
N TRP A 52 3.21 -15.96 -10.34
CA TRP A 52 3.36 -15.28 -11.64
C TRP A 52 3.57 -16.23 -12.81
N ARG A 53 4.28 -17.34 -12.62
CA ARG A 53 4.51 -18.35 -13.66
C ARG A 53 3.21 -18.96 -14.15
N ALA A 54 2.30 -19.35 -13.25
CA ALA A 54 0.99 -19.85 -13.63
C ALA A 54 0.15 -18.76 -14.31
N ALA A 55 0.15 -17.53 -13.79
CA ALA A 55 -0.59 -16.41 -14.35
C ALA A 55 -0.08 -16.01 -15.75
N TRP A 56 1.23 -15.97 -15.93
CA TRP A 56 1.90 -15.69 -17.20
C TRP A 56 1.55 -16.75 -18.26
N ARG A 57 1.59 -18.03 -17.88
CA ARG A 57 1.16 -19.14 -18.74
C ARG A 57 -0.33 -19.05 -19.11
N LYS A 58 -1.19 -18.63 -18.18
CA LYS A 58 -2.62 -18.40 -18.44
C LYS A 58 -2.81 -17.26 -19.44
N LEU A 59 -2.07 -16.16 -19.28
CA LEU A 59 -2.06 -15.05 -20.22
C LEU A 59 -1.63 -15.50 -21.62
N GLN A 60 -0.48 -16.14 -21.77
CA GLN A 60 0.07 -16.55 -23.07
C GLN A 60 -0.84 -17.49 -23.87
N ARG A 61 -1.68 -18.28 -23.20
CA ARG A 61 -2.65 -19.19 -23.85
C ARG A 61 -3.99 -18.53 -24.17
N HIS A 62 -4.23 -17.32 -23.70
CA HIS A 62 -5.51 -16.64 -23.90
C HIS A 62 -5.63 -16.15 -25.36
N SER A 63 -6.85 -16.17 -25.91
CA SER A 63 -7.11 -15.70 -27.29
C SER A 63 -6.67 -14.24 -27.49
N PHE A 64 -6.90 -13.39 -26.49
CA PHE A 64 -6.44 -12.00 -26.44
C PHE A 64 -4.92 -11.81 -26.45
N ALA A 65 -4.14 -12.85 -26.18
CA ALA A 65 -2.68 -12.77 -26.25
C ALA A 65 -2.12 -13.09 -27.64
N SER A 66 -2.97 -13.55 -28.57
CA SER A 66 -2.55 -13.97 -29.91
C SER A 66 -2.13 -12.78 -30.79
N LEU A 67 -0.97 -12.87 -31.43
CA LEU A 67 -0.57 -11.90 -32.45
C LEU A 67 -1.45 -11.93 -33.71
N SER A 68 -2.30 -12.95 -33.89
CA SER A 68 -3.33 -12.98 -34.94
C SER A 68 -4.66 -12.32 -34.54
N TYR A 69 -4.78 -11.83 -33.30
CA TYR A 69 -5.98 -11.14 -32.83
C TYR A 69 -6.32 -9.96 -33.76
N THR A 70 -7.60 -9.86 -34.11
CA THR A 70 -8.15 -8.86 -35.05
C THR A 70 -9.20 -8.01 -34.32
N PRO A 71 -8.98 -6.69 -34.16
CA PRO A 71 -9.92 -5.81 -33.49
C PRO A 71 -11.18 -5.57 -34.33
N ALA A 72 -12.30 -5.28 -33.67
CA ALA A 72 -13.62 -5.06 -34.25
C ALA A 72 -14.17 -3.66 -33.92
N PRO A 73 -13.51 -2.57 -34.36
CA PRO A 73 -13.86 -1.22 -33.92
C PRO A 73 -15.21 -0.75 -34.46
N ARG A 74 -15.96 -0.02 -33.64
CA ARG A 74 -17.27 0.55 -33.97
C ARG A 74 -17.24 2.07 -33.84
N SER A 75 -17.92 2.76 -34.75
CA SER A 75 -18.08 4.22 -34.62
C SER A 75 -18.99 4.60 -33.46
N VAL A 76 -20.10 3.89 -33.30
CA VAL A 76 -21.02 4.03 -32.16
C VAL A 76 -21.13 2.69 -31.46
N VAL A 77 -20.85 2.67 -30.16
CA VAL A 77 -21.09 1.52 -29.29
C VAL A 77 -22.44 1.73 -28.62
N ASN A 78 -23.44 0.90 -28.95
CA ASN A 78 -24.80 1.02 -28.42
C ASN A 78 -25.15 -0.19 -27.55
N CYS A 79 -25.24 0.04 -26.23
CA CYS A 79 -25.45 -0.98 -25.22
C CYS A 79 -26.80 -0.78 -24.52
N GLY A 80 -27.76 -1.64 -24.85
CA GLY A 80 -29.04 -1.68 -24.15
C GLY A 80 -28.91 -2.21 -22.71
N PRO A 81 -30.02 -2.36 -21.96
CA PRO A 81 -30.02 -2.94 -20.63
C PRO A 81 -29.34 -4.31 -20.60
N GLY A 82 -28.38 -4.51 -19.70
CA GLY A 82 -27.58 -5.74 -19.66
C GLY A 82 -26.77 -6.00 -20.95
N SER A 83 -26.46 -4.94 -21.71
CA SER A 83 -25.85 -4.99 -23.03
C SER A 83 -26.71 -5.72 -24.08
N ASN A 84 -28.04 -5.64 -23.97
CA ASN A 84 -28.97 -6.14 -24.99
C ASN A 84 -29.85 -4.99 -25.55
N PRO A 85 -29.72 -4.60 -26.83
CA PRO A 85 -28.83 -5.19 -27.83
C PRO A 85 -27.35 -4.92 -27.57
N ASP A 86 -26.50 -5.85 -28.02
CA ASP A 86 -25.04 -5.73 -28.01
C ASP A 86 -24.57 -5.23 -29.38
N ASN A 87 -24.64 -3.92 -29.61
CA ASN A 87 -24.13 -3.31 -30.82
C ASN A 87 -22.74 -2.71 -30.54
N GLY A 88 -21.74 -3.58 -30.44
CA GLY A 88 -20.34 -3.19 -30.25
C GLY A 88 -19.84 -3.16 -28.80
N CYS A 89 -20.66 -3.56 -27.83
CA CYS A 89 -20.30 -3.54 -26.41
C CYS A 89 -19.26 -4.60 -26.10
N SER A 90 -19.49 -5.83 -26.58
CA SER A 90 -18.50 -6.91 -26.44
C SER A 90 -17.27 -6.65 -27.30
N ASP A 91 -17.44 -6.20 -28.55
CA ASP A 91 -16.34 -5.83 -29.44
C ASP A 91 -15.35 -4.87 -28.76
N GLU A 92 -15.86 -3.79 -28.17
CA GLU A 92 -15.03 -2.78 -27.50
C GLU A 92 -14.38 -3.32 -26.22
N ARG A 93 -15.17 -4.02 -25.39
CA ARG A 93 -14.68 -4.52 -24.10
C ARG A 93 -13.57 -5.55 -24.31
N GLU A 94 -13.75 -6.45 -25.26
CA GLU A 94 -12.77 -7.50 -25.59
C GLU A 94 -11.51 -6.90 -26.23
N ASP A 95 -11.65 -5.93 -27.14
CA ASP A 95 -10.51 -5.25 -27.72
C ASP A 95 -9.71 -4.44 -26.68
N ALA A 96 -10.38 -3.80 -25.72
CA ALA A 96 -9.69 -3.11 -24.63
C ALA A 96 -8.90 -4.08 -23.74
N MET A 97 -9.50 -5.22 -23.39
CA MET A 97 -8.82 -6.29 -22.65
C MET A 97 -7.64 -6.87 -23.45
N ALA A 98 -7.78 -7.05 -24.77
CA ALA A 98 -6.70 -7.52 -25.64
C ALA A 98 -5.57 -6.50 -25.79
N ALA A 99 -5.89 -5.21 -25.90
CA ALA A 99 -4.89 -4.15 -25.91
C ALA A 99 -4.04 -4.16 -24.63
N TYR A 100 -4.67 -4.27 -23.45
CA TYR A 100 -3.94 -4.34 -22.18
C TYR A 100 -3.14 -5.63 -22.04
N THR A 101 -3.70 -6.77 -22.47
CA THR A 101 -3.01 -8.07 -22.52
C THR A 101 -1.71 -7.97 -23.33
N HIS A 102 -1.76 -7.38 -24.52
CA HIS A 102 -0.57 -7.17 -25.35
C HIS A 102 0.40 -6.14 -24.78
N ALA A 103 -0.09 -5.08 -24.12
CA ALA A 103 0.77 -4.11 -23.44
C ALA A 103 1.57 -4.75 -22.29
N LEU A 104 0.96 -5.65 -21.51
CA LEU A 104 1.66 -6.45 -20.50
C LEU A 104 2.68 -7.39 -21.11
N GLN A 105 2.33 -8.11 -22.19
CA GLN A 105 3.31 -8.97 -22.88
C GLN A 105 4.50 -8.17 -23.39
N TRP A 106 4.27 -6.99 -23.96
CA TRP A 106 5.35 -6.07 -24.34
C TRP A 106 6.24 -5.76 -23.15
N TYR A 107 5.68 -5.33 -22.02
CA TYR A 107 6.49 -4.89 -20.90
C TYR A 107 7.33 -6.04 -20.33
N LEU A 108 6.73 -7.22 -20.15
CA LEU A 108 7.35 -8.37 -19.50
C LEU A 108 8.40 -9.03 -20.38
N THR A 109 8.18 -9.10 -21.69
CA THR A 109 9.09 -9.77 -22.64
C THR A 109 10.05 -8.83 -23.36
N LYS A 110 9.70 -7.54 -23.47
CA LYS A 110 10.31 -6.55 -24.36
C LYS A 110 10.30 -6.95 -25.84
N ASP A 111 9.39 -7.84 -26.23
CA ASP A 111 9.15 -8.18 -27.64
C ASP A 111 8.22 -7.15 -28.30
N ALA A 112 8.81 -6.34 -29.19
CA ALA A 112 8.12 -5.23 -29.86
C ALA A 112 6.89 -5.66 -30.69
N ARG A 113 6.75 -6.95 -31.03
CA ARG A 113 5.53 -7.45 -31.70
C ARG A 113 4.29 -7.22 -30.86
N TYR A 114 4.38 -7.37 -29.54
CA TYR A 114 3.25 -7.15 -28.65
C TYR A 114 2.92 -5.66 -28.48
N ALA A 115 3.92 -4.78 -28.43
CA ALA A 115 3.68 -3.34 -28.41
C ALA A 115 2.95 -2.89 -29.68
N LYS A 116 3.42 -3.34 -30.84
CA LYS A 116 2.80 -3.07 -32.14
C LYS A 116 1.37 -3.58 -32.22
N LYS A 117 1.08 -4.75 -31.64
CA LYS A 117 -0.28 -5.30 -31.60
C LYS A 117 -1.21 -4.51 -30.68
N ALA A 118 -0.75 -4.12 -29.49
CA ALA A 118 -1.51 -3.23 -28.60
C ALA A 118 -1.84 -1.89 -29.30
N ILE A 119 -0.85 -1.29 -29.96
CA ILE A 119 -1.00 -0.08 -30.78
C ILE A 119 -2.01 -0.29 -31.91
N GLN A 120 -1.92 -1.41 -32.65
CA GLN A 120 -2.86 -1.72 -33.73
C GLN A 120 -4.32 -1.70 -33.25
N ILE A 121 -4.60 -2.29 -32.08
CA ILE A 121 -5.95 -2.36 -31.51
C ILE A 121 -6.41 -0.95 -31.11
N MET A 122 -5.59 -0.21 -30.35
CA MET A 122 -5.90 1.16 -29.92
C MET A 122 -6.08 2.12 -31.11
N ASP A 123 -5.25 2.00 -32.14
CA ASP A 123 -5.33 2.82 -33.34
C ASP A 123 -6.56 2.50 -34.19
N ALA A 124 -6.99 1.23 -34.23
CA ALA A 124 -8.21 0.82 -34.93
C ALA A 124 -9.47 1.47 -34.29
N TRP A 125 -9.56 1.48 -32.95
CA TRP A 125 -10.66 2.15 -32.25
C TRP A 125 -10.60 3.66 -32.38
N SER A 126 -9.44 4.28 -32.15
CA SER A 126 -9.33 5.74 -32.20
C SER A 126 -9.59 6.34 -33.58
N ALA A 127 -9.48 5.54 -34.64
CA ALA A 127 -9.81 5.96 -35.99
C ALA A 127 -11.32 6.16 -36.21
N VAL A 128 -12.19 5.44 -35.50
CA VAL A 128 -13.63 5.40 -35.81
C VAL A 128 -14.56 5.80 -34.66
N ILE A 129 -14.19 5.55 -33.40
CA ILE A 129 -15.11 5.75 -32.26
C ILE A 129 -15.55 7.21 -32.12
N THR A 130 -16.85 7.43 -31.94
CA THR A 130 -17.45 8.75 -31.76
C THR A 130 -18.33 8.84 -30.51
N SER A 131 -19.01 7.76 -30.10
CA SER A 131 -19.86 7.79 -28.90
C SER A 131 -20.21 6.41 -28.33
N HIS A 132 -20.55 6.41 -27.04
CA HIS A 132 -21.29 5.35 -26.36
C HIS A 132 -22.76 5.77 -26.19
N THR A 133 -23.69 4.87 -26.48
CA THR A 133 -25.14 5.11 -26.41
C THR A 133 -25.88 3.91 -25.80
N GLY A 134 -27.15 4.12 -25.42
CA GLY A 134 -27.95 3.10 -24.75
C GLY A 134 -27.84 3.16 -23.22
N ALA A 135 -28.69 2.38 -22.55
CA ALA A 135 -28.84 2.43 -21.09
C ALA A 135 -27.56 2.02 -20.33
N ASN A 136 -26.78 1.09 -20.89
CA ASN A 136 -25.56 0.59 -20.27
C ASN A 136 -24.29 1.34 -20.72
N ALA A 137 -24.43 2.38 -21.56
CA ALA A 137 -23.31 3.17 -22.06
C ALA A 137 -22.34 3.64 -20.97
N PRO A 138 -22.77 4.19 -19.82
CA PRO A 138 -21.84 4.74 -18.83
C PRO A 138 -20.93 3.66 -18.23
N LEU A 139 -21.50 2.49 -17.91
CA LEU A 139 -20.76 1.37 -17.36
C LEU A 139 -19.88 0.70 -18.43
N GLN A 140 -20.37 0.58 -19.66
CA GLN A 140 -19.57 0.13 -20.80
C GLN A 140 -18.34 1.02 -21.02
N THR A 141 -18.51 2.35 -21.00
CA THR A 141 -17.41 3.32 -21.09
C THR A 141 -16.40 3.09 -19.95
N GLY A 142 -16.86 2.74 -18.75
CA GLY A 142 -16.01 2.38 -17.61
C GLY A 142 -15.21 1.10 -17.86
N TRP A 143 -15.88 0.02 -18.29
CA TRP A 143 -15.22 -1.27 -18.55
C TRP A 143 -14.13 -1.19 -19.62
N ALA A 144 -14.43 -0.54 -20.75
CA ALA A 144 -13.46 -0.37 -21.82
C ALA A 144 -12.37 0.66 -21.46
N GLY A 145 -12.78 1.79 -20.87
CA GLY A 145 -11.86 2.89 -20.52
C GLY A 145 -10.78 2.50 -19.51
N ALA A 146 -11.09 1.63 -18.56
CA ALA A 146 -10.12 1.12 -17.59
C ALA A 146 -8.97 0.37 -18.28
N ASN A 147 -9.26 -0.60 -19.15
CA ASN A 147 -8.20 -1.36 -19.84
C ASN A 147 -7.50 -0.54 -20.93
N PHE A 148 -8.24 0.30 -21.67
CA PHE A 148 -7.63 1.15 -22.69
C PHE A 148 -6.65 2.16 -22.08
N SER A 149 -6.98 2.79 -20.95
CA SER A 149 -6.05 3.69 -20.28
C SER A 149 -4.81 2.97 -19.75
N ARG A 150 -4.96 1.79 -19.13
CA ARG A 150 -3.82 0.96 -18.71
C ARG A 150 -2.92 0.54 -19.88
N ALA A 151 -3.51 0.13 -21.00
CA ALA A 151 -2.76 -0.24 -22.20
C ALA A 151 -2.01 0.96 -22.79
N ALA A 152 -2.69 2.09 -22.97
CA ALA A 152 -2.14 3.31 -23.52
C ALA A 152 -1.03 3.89 -22.65
N GLU A 153 -1.22 3.86 -21.32
CA GLU A 153 -0.23 4.27 -20.33
C GLU A 153 1.06 3.47 -20.46
N LEU A 154 0.94 2.13 -20.44
CA LEU A 154 2.10 1.25 -20.59
C LEU A 154 2.83 1.52 -21.90
N ILE A 155 2.12 1.57 -23.03
CA ILE A 155 2.76 1.75 -24.34
C ILE A 155 3.41 3.14 -24.45
N LYS A 156 2.67 4.23 -24.17
CA LYS A 156 3.16 5.62 -24.31
C LYS A 156 4.46 5.86 -23.55
N HIS A 157 4.58 5.29 -22.36
CA HIS A 157 5.69 5.56 -21.46
C HIS A 157 6.78 4.47 -21.46
N THR A 158 6.65 3.43 -22.29
CA THR A 158 7.64 2.34 -22.33
C THR A 158 8.05 1.91 -23.75
N TYR A 159 7.40 2.43 -24.79
CA TYR A 159 7.70 2.14 -26.19
C TYR A 159 7.69 3.41 -27.03
N SER A 160 8.70 3.61 -27.88
CA SER A 160 8.90 4.85 -28.64
C SER A 160 8.17 4.91 -29.99
N GLY A 161 7.51 3.83 -30.42
CA GLY A 161 6.98 3.68 -31.78
C GLY A 161 5.46 3.83 -31.92
N TRP A 162 4.84 4.87 -31.36
CA TRP A 162 3.39 5.11 -31.46
C TRP A 162 3.03 6.50 -32.03
N PRO A 163 3.05 6.68 -33.36
CA PRO A 163 2.78 7.98 -33.99
C PRO A 163 1.38 8.54 -33.71
N GLN A 164 0.38 7.65 -33.57
CA GLN A 164 -1.02 8.02 -33.40
C GLN A 164 -1.45 8.15 -31.92
N ALA A 165 -0.50 8.16 -30.98
CA ALA A 165 -0.78 8.27 -29.54
C ALA A 165 -1.65 9.50 -29.21
N ALA A 166 -1.38 10.64 -29.84
CA ALA A 166 -2.16 11.86 -29.65
C ALA A 166 -3.63 11.72 -30.11
N ARG A 167 -3.89 10.96 -31.18
CA ARG A 167 -5.26 10.67 -31.65
C ARG A 167 -6.00 9.81 -30.64
N PHE A 168 -5.35 8.77 -30.13
CA PHE A 168 -5.93 7.91 -29.10
C PHE A 168 -6.26 8.68 -27.82
N ALA A 169 -5.29 9.44 -27.30
CA ALA A 169 -5.48 10.34 -26.17
C ALA A 169 -6.64 11.33 -26.40
N GLY A 170 -6.76 11.87 -27.61
CA GLY A 170 -7.88 12.72 -28.01
C GLY A 170 -9.25 12.03 -27.89
N LYS A 171 -9.35 10.75 -28.24
CA LYS A 171 -10.59 9.96 -28.07
C LYS A 171 -10.89 9.64 -26.62
N LEU A 172 -9.89 9.30 -25.80
CA LEU A 172 -10.09 9.16 -24.35
C LEU A 172 -10.65 10.46 -23.74
N ARG A 173 -10.08 11.60 -24.13
CA ARG A 173 -10.50 12.92 -23.65
C ARG A 173 -11.92 13.31 -24.08
N THR A 174 -12.30 13.00 -25.31
CA THR A 174 -13.55 13.53 -25.91
C THR A 174 -14.72 12.56 -25.90
N VAL A 175 -14.47 11.25 -25.92
CA VAL A 175 -15.51 10.21 -25.98
C VAL A 175 -15.73 9.53 -24.62
N TYR A 176 -14.65 9.23 -23.88
CA TYR A 176 -14.74 8.45 -22.65
C TYR A 176 -14.89 9.35 -21.41
N LEU A 177 -13.91 10.23 -21.19
CA LEU A 177 -13.75 10.98 -19.94
C LEU A 177 -14.99 11.81 -19.51
N PRO A 178 -15.72 12.50 -20.41
CA PRO A 178 -16.88 13.30 -20.00
C PRO A 178 -17.98 12.47 -19.34
N THR A 179 -18.26 11.28 -19.89
CA THR A 179 -19.26 10.36 -19.33
C THR A 179 -18.81 9.81 -17.98
N LEU A 180 -17.52 9.48 -17.84
CA LEU A 180 -16.94 8.88 -16.64
C LEU A 180 -16.89 9.86 -15.47
N ILE A 181 -16.38 11.08 -15.70
CA ILE A 181 -16.27 12.12 -14.66
C ILE A 181 -17.63 12.66 -14.21
N ALA A 182 -18.66 12.57 -15.05
CA ALA A 182 -20.02 12.91 -14.62
C ALA A 182 -20.53 11.99 -13.49
N GLY A 183 -20.01 10.76 -13.39
CA GLY A 183 -20.43 9.76 -12.42
C GLY A 183 -21.87 9.30 -12.62
N ARG A 184 -22.34 8.44 -11.73
CA ARG A 184 -23.71 7.88 -11.71
C ARG A 184 -24.16 7.68 -10.26
N PRO A 185 -24.39 8.76 -9.51
CA PRO A 185 -24.62 8.68 -8.07
C PRO A 185 -25.91 7.92 -7.73
N ASP A 186 -26.90 7.94 -8.62
CA ASP A 186 -28.22 7.28 -8.47
C ASP A 186 -28.28 5.85 -9.05
N ASN A 187 -27.17 5.31 -9.54
CA ASN A 187 -27.06 3.90 -9.93
C ASN A 187 -26.42 3.09 -8.79
N ASN A 188 -26.43 1.76 -8.92
CA ASN A 188 -25.76 0.87 -7.98
C ASN A 188 -24.28 1.24 -7.77
N GLY A 189 -23.82 1.00 -6.55
CA GLY A 189 -22.49 1.27 -6.04
C GLY A 189 -21.36 1.04 -7.03
N ASN A 190 -21.32 -0.18 -7.58
CA ASN A 190 -20.27 -0.63 -8.47
C ASN A 190 -20.17 0.19 -9.76
N TRP A 191 -21.26 0.78 -10.26
CA TRP A 191 -21.25 1.54 -11.51
C TRP A 191 -20.35 2.77 -11.40
N GLU A 192 -20.62 3.63 -10.42
CA GLU A 192 -19.86 4.87 -10.24
C GLU A 192 -18.40 4.59 -9.86
N LEU A 193 -18.14 3.52 -9.11
CA LEU A 193 -16.78 3.11 -8.75
C LEU A 193 -15.97 2.62 -9.96
N ILE A 194 -16.54 1.77 -10.83
CA ILE A 194 -15.88 1.32 -12.07
C ILE A 194 -15.67 2.49 -13.03
N MET A 195 -16.65 3.40 -13.14
CA MET A 195 -16.48 4.62 -13.92
C MET A 195 -15.34 5.48 -13.36
N THR A 196 -15.18 5.52 -12.04
CA THR A 196 -14.11 6.27 -11.37
C THR A 196 -12.74 5.63 -11.61
N ASP A 197 -12.63 4.29 -11.62
CA ASP A 197 -11.40 3.54 -12.01
C ASP A 197 -10.94 3.94 -13.42
N ALA A 198 -11.85 3.93 -14.39
CA ALA A 198 -11.54 4.39 -15.74
C ALA A 198 -11.19 5.90 -15.78
N ALA A 199 -11.94 6.74 -15.05
CA ALA A 199 -11.72 8.19 -15.05
C ALA A 199 -10.33 8.57 -14.52
N ILE A 200 -9.92 7.99 -13.38
CA ILE A 200 -8.64 8.29 -12.76
C ILE A 200 -7.48 7.79 -13.64
N GLY A 201 -7.61 6.61 -14.25
CA GLY A 201 -6.60 6.09 -15.17
C GLY A 201 -6.45 6.93 -16.45
N ILE A 202 -7.56 7.36 -17.05
CA ILE A 202 -7.54 8.27 -18.19
C ILE A 202 -6.94 9.62 -17.79
N ALA A 203 -7.28 10.16 -16.61
CA ALA A 203 -6.76 11.43 -16.14
C ALA A 203 -5.24 11.41 -15.98
N VAL A 204 -4.67 10.35 -15.39
CA VAL A 204 -3.21 10.16 -15.31
C VAL A 204 -2.63 10.12 -16.72
N HIS A 205 -3.10 9.24 -17.60
CA HIS A 205 -2.56 9.10 -18.97
C HIS A 205 -2.55 10.40 -19.78
N LEU A 206 -3.56 11.24 -19.55
CA LEU A 206 -3.77 12.52 -20.22
C LEU A 206 -3.09 13.71 -19.55
N ASP A 207 -2.36 13.49 -18.45
CA ASP A 207 -1.77 14.53 -17.63
C ASP A 207 -2.83 15.56 -17.13
N ASP A 208 -4.05 15.10 -16.85
CA ASP A 208 -5.22 15.92 -16.52
C ASP A 208 -5.50 15.94 -15.01
N ARG A 209 -4.83 16.85 -14.30
CA ARG A 209 -4.95 16.96 -12.84
C ARG A 209 -6.36 17.28 -12.37
N ALA A 210 -7.10 18.12 -13.10
CA ALA A 210 -8.46 18.51 -12.72
C ALA A 210 -9.43 17.32 -12.74
N SER A 211 -9.30 16.45 -13.75
CA SER A 211 -10.11 15.23 -13.84
C SER A 211 -9.69 14.20 -12.80
N PHE A 212 -8.39 14.09 -12.51
CA PHE A 212 -7.88 13.24 -11.43
C PHE A 212 -8.45 13.63 -10.07
N ASP A 213 -8.40 14.92 -9.72
CA ASP A 213 -8.90 15.41 -8.42
C ASP A 213 -10.41 15.21 -8.29
N LYS A 214 -11.18 15.35 -9.39
CA LYS A 214 -12.61 15.03 -9.43
C LYS A 214 -12.89 13.53 -9.23
N ALA A 215 -12.09 12.66 -9.84
CA ALA A 215 -12.21 11.21 -9.66
C ALA A 215 -11.94 10.82 -8.19
N VAL A 216 -10.88 11.37 -7.59
CA VAL A 216 -10.56 11.19 -6.16
C VAL A 216 -11.68 11.69 -5.26
N ALA A 217 -12.25 12.88 -5.53
CA ALA A 217 -13.37 13.40 -4.76
C ALA A 217 -14.63 12.53 -4.86
N THR A 218 -14.92 12.01 -6.06
CA THR A 218 -16.03 11.08 -6.30
C THR A 218 -15.84 9.80 -5.50
N TRP A 219 -14.64 9.21 -5.54
CA TRP A 219 -14.30 8.02 -4.77
C TRP A 219 -14.46 8.25 -3.26
N ARG A 220 -13.93 9.35 -2.72
CA ARG A 220 -13.99 9.65 -1.27
C ARG A 220 -15.41 9.75 -0.75
N GLY A 221 -16.31 10.32 -1.55
CA GLY A 221 -17.71 10.41 -1.19
C GLY A 221 -18.49 9.12 -1.44
N ARG A 222 -18.12 8.34 -2.47
CA ARG A 222 -18.78 7.07 -2.82
C ARG A 222 -18.42 5.94 -1.84
N LEU A 223 -17.20 5.92 -1.32
CA LEU A 223 -16.71 4.87 -0.41
C LEU A 223 -17.63 4.62 0.81
N PRO A 224 -17.97 5.61 1.66
CA PRO A 224 -18.85 5.39 2.82
C PRO A 224 -20.32 5.14 2.43
N ALA A 225 -20.69 5.47 1.19
CA ALA A 225 -22.01 5.15 0.63
C ALA A 225 -22.07 3.75 -0.01
N TYR A 226 -20.92 3.08 -0.14
CA TYR A 226 -20.81 1.75 -0.72
C TYR A 226 -20.46 0.67 0.30
N ILE A 227 -19.54 0.94 1.22
CA ILE A 227 -19.14 0.00 2.28
C ILE A 227 -19.49 0.65 3.60
N TYR A 228 -20.33 0.03 4.42
CA TYR A 228 -20.75 0.58 5.70
C TYR A 228 -19.72 0.31 6.81
N LEU A 229 -19.56 1.28 7.71
CA LEU A 229 -18.99 1.09 9.03
C LEU A 229 -19.96 1.62 10.08
N LYS A 230 -19.95 1.03 11.27
CA LYS A 230 -20.75 1.51 12.42
C LYS A 230 -20.45 2.96 12.78
N THR A 231 -19.24 3.42 12.50
CA THR A 231 -18.82 4.83 12.68
C THR A 231 -19.58 5.80 11.78
N ASP A 232 -20.28 5.32 10.74
CA ASP A 232 -21.15 6.15 9.90
C ASP A 232 -22.46 6.55 10.59
N GLY A 233 -22.84 5.85 11.67
CA GLY A 233 -24.09 6.02 12.39
C GLY A 233 -25.09 4.89 12.11
N SER A 234 -26.37 5.14 12.37
CA SER A 234 -27.43 4.11 12.28
C SER A 234 -27.81 3.71 10.85
N LEU A 235 -27.35 4.47 9.85
CA LEU A 235 -27.59 4.23 8.43
C LEU A 235 -26.29 4.47 7.63
N PRO A 236 -26.12 3.80 6.49
CA PRO A 236 -25.08 4.16 5.52
C PRO A 236 -25.21 5.60 5.04
N LYS A 237 -24.08 6.17 4.58
CA LYS A 237 -24.11 7.50 3.97
C LYS A 237 -24.80 7.42 2.59
N ALA A 238 -25.52 8.47 2.23
CA ALA A 238 -26.02 8.60 0.85
C ALA A 238 -24.85 8.96 -0.09
N PRO A 239 -24.83 8.44 -1.34
CA PRO A 239 -23.87 8.89 -2.32
C PRO A 239 -23.97 10.41 -2.57
N PRO A 240 -22.86 11.15 -2.66
CA PRO A 240 -22.91 12.57 -2.98
C PRO A 240 -23.55 12.80 -4.34
N ARG A 241 -24.35 13.87 -4.46
CA ARG A 241 -25.11 14.24 -5.68
C ARG A 241 -26.22 13.25 -6.06
N SER A 242 -26.52 12.28 -5.21
CA SER A 242 -27.68 11.40 -5.42
C SER A 242 -28.97 12.06 -4.92
N LYS A 243 -30.10 11.47 -5.31
CA LYS A 243 -31.45 11.81 -4.83
C LYS A 243 -31.78 11.21 -3.46
N TYR A 244 -30.96 10.32 -2.92
CA TYR A 244 -31.29 9.58 -1.70
C TYR A 244 -31.08 10.46 -0.46
N ASP A 245 -32.16 10.87 0.20
CA ASP A 245 -32.08 11.77 1.37
C ASP A 245 -32.91 11.30 2.57
N THR A 246 -33.78 10.30 2.40
CA THR A 246 -34.55 9.71 3.49
C THR A 246 -34.05 8.33 3.91
N LYS A 247 -34.40 7.92 5.14
CA LYS A 247 -34.13 6.56 5.65
C LYS A 247 -34.71 5.47 4.73
N ALA A 248 -35.93 5.67 4.23
CA ALA A 248 -36.61 4.68 3.39
C ALA A 248 -35.87 4.51 2.06
N GLU A 249 -35.44 5.62 1.45
CA GLU A 249 -34.65 5.61 0.21
C GLU A 249 -33.27 5.00 0.39
N ILE A 250 -32.58 5.27 1.51
CA ILE A 250 -31.29 4.64 1.80
C ILE A 250 -31.46 3.12 1.98
N ILE A 251 -32.51 2.68 2.67
CA ILE A 251 -32.78 1.25 2.85
C ILE A 251 -33.13 0.58 1.52
N ASP A 252 -33.96 1.23 0.68
CA ASP A 252 -34.29 0.74 -0.66
C ASP A 252 -33.04 0.65 -1.54
N TYR A 253 -32.19 1.68 -1.52
CA TYR A 253 -30.90 1.69 -2.19
C TYR A 253 -30.00 0.54 -1.70
N TRP A 254 -30.03 0.19 -0.41
CA TRP A 254 -29.31 -0.97 0.15
C TRP A 254 -30.11 -2.28 0.05
N HIS A 255 -30.99 -2.40 -0.96
CA HIS A 255 -31.76 -3.61 -1.29
C HIS A 255 -32.61 -4.14 -0.12
N GLY A 256 -33.22 -3.23 0.63
CA GLY A 256 -34.10 -3.55 1.75
C GLY A 256 -33.39 -3.96 3.03
N GLN A 257 -32.05 -3.89 3.08
CA GLN A 257 -31.29 -4.24 4.28
C GLN A 257 -31.48 -3.19 5.38
N THR A 258 -31.86 -3.63 6.58
CA THR A 258 -32.14 -2.73 7.72
C THR A 258 -31.14 -2.85 8.86
N THR A 259 -30.29 -3.88 8.84
CA THR A 259 -29.27 -4.13 9.86
C THR A 259 -27.90 -4.02 9.23
N PHE A 260 -27.08 -3.11 9.73
CA PHE A 260 -25.78 -2.80 9.14
C PHE A 260 -24.65 -3.21 10.10
N VAL A 261 -23.62 -3.85 9.55
CA VAL A 261 -22.40 -4.26 10.25
C VAL A 261 -21.20 -3.82 9.45
N ASP A 262 -20.06 -3.65 10.12
CA ASP A 262 -18.82 -3.24 9.47
C ASP A 262 -18.49 -4.15 8.28
N GLY A 263 -18.24 -3.55 7.13
CA GLY A 263 -17.91 -4.26 5.90
C GLY A 263 -19.11 -4.68 5.04
N LEU A 264 -20.35 -4.49 5.49
CA LEU A 264 -21.51 -4.72 4.63
C LEU A 264 -21.46 -3.74 3.44
N THR A 265 -21.67 -4.23 2.23
CA THR A 265 -21.68 -3.38 1.03
C THR A 265 -23.10 -3.09 0.57
N GLN A 266 -23.26 -2.01 -0.19
CA GLN A 266 -24.54 -1.62 -0.76
C GLN A 266 -25.14 -2.73 -1.63
N GLU A 267 -24.31 -3.58 -2.23
CA GLU A 267 -24.75 -4.64 -3.14
C GLU A 267 -24.80 -6.04 -2.51
N THR A 268 -24.48 -6.19 -1.21
CA THR A 268 -24.48 -7.50 -0.54
C THR A 268 -25.78 -8.26 -0.74
N CYS A 269 -26.92 -7.57 -0.62
CA CYS A 269 -28.25 -8.19 -0.76
C CYS A 269 -28.77 -8.24 -2.20
N ARG A 270 -28.00 -7.72 -3.16
CA ARG A 270 -28.25 -7.90 -4.59
C ARG A 270 -27.58 -9.19 -5.05
N ASP A 271 -26.24 -9.19 -5.03
CA ASP A 271 -25.40 -10.35 -5.31
C ASP A 271 -23.91 -10.08 -4.98
N PHE A 272 -23.15 -11.16 -4.78
CA PHE A 272 -21.74 -11.11 -4.43
C PHE A 272 -20.85 -10.82 -5.64
N TRP A 273 -21.29 -11.13 -6.86
CA TRP A 273 -20.55 -10.78 -8.07
C TRP A 273 -20.34 -9.27 -8.20
N HIS A 274 -21.41 -8.48 -8.10
CA HIS A 274 -21.32 -7.02 -8.16
C HIS A 274 -20.71 -6.40 -6.89
N THR A 275 -20.87 -7.08 -5.74
CA THR A 275 -20.12 -6.71 -4.53
C THR A 275 -18.61 -6.78 -4.79
N GLY A 276 -18.12 -7.88 -5.35
CA GLY A 276 -16.71 -8.03 -5.64
C GLY A 276 -16.23 -7.07 -6.74
N TRP A 277 -17.06 -6.74 -7.74
CA TRP A 277 -16.76 -5.67 -8.70
C TRP A 277 -16.58 -4.30 -8.05
N GLY A 278 -17.49 -3.90 -7.16
CA GLY A 278 -17.34 -2.61 -6.49
C GLY A 278 -16.13 -2.58 -5.56
N LEU A 279 -15.86 -3.66 -4.82
CA LEU A 279 -14.67 -3.76 -3.98
C LEU A 279 -13.36 -3.74 -4.79
N ALA A 280 -13.31 -4.41 -5.93
CA ALA A 280 -12.17 -4.35 -6.85
C ALA A 280 -11.97 -2.93 -7.39
N ALA A 281 -13.04 -2.25 -7.84
CA ALA A 281 -12.95 -0.88 -8.33
C ALA A 281 -12.52 0.12 -7.23
N VAL A 282 -12.95 -0.08 -5.97
CA VAL A 282 -12.44 0.72 -4.83
C VAL A 282 -10.93 0.57 -4.71
N ALA A 283 -10.42 -0.67 -4.74
CA ALA A 283 -8.98 -0.96 -4.65
C ALA A 283 -8.20 -0.40 -5.87
N HIS A 284 -8.72 -0.53 -7.09
CA HIS A 284 -8.06 -0.03 -8.30
C HIS A 284 -7.86 1.49 -8.30
N VAL A 285 -8.88 2.23 -7.86
CA VAL A 285 -8.79 3.69 -7.73
C VAL A 285 -7.76 4.07 -6.65
N ALA A 286 -7.78 3.38 -5.51
CA ALA A 286 -6.81 3.61 -4.44
C ALA A 286 -5.37 3.30 -4.89
N GLU A 287 -5.17 2.22 -5.64
CA GLU A 287 -3.88 1.84 -6.20
C GLU A 287 -3.35 2.90 -7.18
N THR A 288 -4.18 3.31 -8.15
CA THR A 288 -3.82 4.36 -9.11
C THR A 288 -3.52 5.68 -8.41
N ALA A 289 -4.33 6.09 -7.43
CA ALA A 289 -4.10 7.31 -6.66
C ALA A 289 -2.79 7.23 -5.86
N GLY A 290 -2.49 6.08 -5.26
CA GLY A 290 -1.28 5.82 -4.48
C GLY A 290 -0.01 5.97 -5.31
N HIS A 291 -0.02 5.52 -6.57
CA HIS A 291 1.10 5.74 -7.51
C HIS A 291 1.36 7.23 -7.76
N GLN A 292 0.34 8.08 -7.61
CA GLN A 292 0.43 9.53 -7.77
C GLN A 292 0.66 10.28 -6.44
N GLY A 293 0.97 9.56 -5.35
CA GLY A 293 1.22 10.14 -4.04
C GLY A 293 -0.05 10.56 -3.28
N VAL A 294 -1.23 10.09 -3.70
CA VAL A 294 -2.48 10.29 -2.97
C VAL A 294 -2.86 9.00 -2.25
N ASP A 295 -2.63 8.97 -0.96
CA ASP A 295 -3.03 7.84 -0.14
C ASP A 295 -4.55 7.85 0.10
N LEU A 296 -5.22 6.85 -0.46
CA LEU A 296 -6.63 6.57 -0.24
C LEU A 296 -6.85 5.37 0.69
N TYR A 297 -5.85 4.51 0.85
CA TYR A 297 -5.94 3.32 1.70
C TYR A 297 -6.01 3.69 3.18
N SER A 298 -5.37 4.77 3.66
CA SER A 298 -5.56 5.25 5.04
C SER A 298 -7.01 5.40 5.45
N THR A 299 -7.87 5.86 4.53
CA THR A 299 -9.31 6.03 4.78
C THR A 299 -10.17 4.82 4.40
N ALA A 300 -9.68 3.93 3.52
CA ALA A 300 -10.40 2.74 3.08
C ALA A 300 -10.05 1.46 3.82
N LYS A 301 -8.89 1.39 4.51
CA LYS A 301 -8.33 0.14 5.06
C LYS A 301 -9.33 -0.64 5.91
N HIS A 302 -10.00 0.03 6.85
CA HIS A 302 -11.01 -0.63 7.69
C HIS A 302 -12.27 -1.04 6.92
N ARG A 303 -12.72 -0.26 5.94
CA ARG A 303 -13.88 -0.63 5.10
C ARG A 303 -13.58 -1.85 4.26
N LEU A 304 -12.48 -1.80 3.51
CA LEU A 304 -12.08 -2.87 2.60
C LEU A 304 -11.77 -4.16 3.36
N ARG A 305 -11.01 -4.10 4.47
CA ARG A 305 -10.67 -5.33 5.21
C ARG A 305 -11.91 -6.04 5.74
N HIS A 306 -12.85 -5.30 6.32
CA HIS A 306 -14.09 -5.89 6.84
C HIS A 306 -14.98 -6.40 5.73
N ALA A 307 -15.08 -5.67 4.61
CA ALA A 307 -15.91 -6.08 3.49
C ALA A 307 -15.36 -7.32 2.80
N MET A 308 -14.07 -7.34 2.47
CA MET A 308 -13.46 -8.48 1.79
C MET A 308 -13.58 -9.74 2.64
N ASP A 309 -13.23 -9.66 3.92
CA ASP A 309 -13.24 -10.82 4.82
C ASP A 309 -14.67 -11.31 5.10
N LEU A 310 -15.65 -10.42 5.30
CA LEU A 310 -17.06 -10.77 5.45
C LEU A 310 -17.60 -11.55 4.24
N HIS A 311 -17.38 -11.03 3.03
CA HIS A 311 -17.94 -11.63 1.82
C HIS A 311 -17.21 -12.92 1.46
N ALA A 312 -15.88 -12.98 1.63
CA ALA A 312 -15.11 -14.20 1.43
C ALA A 312 -15.53 -15.32 2.39
N ARG A 313 -15.77 -15.00 3.67
CA ARG A 313 -16.25 -16.00 4.65
C ARG A 313 -17.58 -16.62 4.25
N ILE A 314 -18.54 -15.76 3.91
CA ILE A 314 -19.88 -16.20 3.52
C ILE A 314 -19.85 -16.99 2.22
N GLN A 315 -19.04 -16.53 1.25
CA GLN A 315 -18.79 -17.21 -0.01
C GLN A 315 -18.27 -18.64 0.21
N GLN A 316 -17.39 -18.82 1.18
CA GLN A 316 -16.72 -20.09 1.51
C GLN A 316 -17.54 -21.02 2.41
N GLY A 317 -18.82 -20.73 2.64
CA GLY A 317 -19.70 -21.59 3.42
C GLY A 317 -20.08 -21.06 4.79
N GLY A 318 -19.54 -19.90 5.20
CA GLY A 318 -19.88 -19.23 6.45
C GLY A 318 -21.38 -19.01 6.63
N THR A 319 -21.82 -19.03 7.89
CA THR A 319 -23.22 -18.86 8.26
C THR A 319 -23.76 -17.52 7.77
N VAL A 320 -24.94 -17.57 7.15
CA VAL A 320 -25.70 -16.38 6.74
C VAL A 320 -26.73 -16.10 7.83
N PRO A 321 -26.59 -15.01 8.61
CA PRO A 321 -27.57 -14.69 9.64
C PRO A 321 -28.93 -14.35 9.03
N SER A 322 -30.03 -14.65 9.73
CA SER A 322 -31.39 -14.35 9.25
C SER A 322 -31.65 -12.85 9.03
N TRP A 323 -30.92 -11.98 9.73
CA TRP A 323 -30.99 -10.53 9.56
C TRP A 323 -30.27 -10.04 8.29
N LEU A 324 -29.36 -10.83 7.71
CA LEU A 324 -28.61 -10.46 6.52
C LEU A 324 -29.40 -10.87 5.29
N CYS A 325 -29.96 -9.90 4.56
CA CYS A 325 -30.68 -10.13 3.31
C CYS A 325 -31.85 -11.13 3.48
N GLY A 326 -32.50 -11.12 4.66
CA GLY A 326 -33.55 -12.08 5.01
C GLY A 326 -33.06 -13.55 5.09
N GLY A 327 -31.77 -13.76 5.38
CA GLY A 327 -31.14 -15.07 5.43
C GLY A 327 -30.78 -15.65 4.06
N LYS A 328 -30.81 -14.85 3.00
CA LYS A 328 -30.55 -15.28 1.61
C LYS A 328 -29.53 -14.38 0.95
N VAL A 329 -28.39 -14.95 0.56
CA VAL A 329 -27.34 -14.28 -0.19
C VAL A 329 -26.96 -15.15 -1.39
N THR A 330 -26.44 -14.53 -2.44
CA THR A 330 -25.76 -15.28 -3.49
C THR A 330 -24.34 -15.64 -3.04
N ARG A 331 -23.78 -16.71 -3.60
CA ARG A 331 -22.39 -17.13 -3.37
C ARG A 331 -21.64 -17.20 -4.69
N ASP A 332 -21.59 -16.07 -5.37
CA ASP A 332 -21.02 -15.87 -6.70
C ASP A 332 -19.94 -14.75 -6.72
N LEU A 333 -19.15 -14.64 -5.66
CA LEU A 333 -18.13 -13.58 -5.49
C LEU A 333 -17.08 -13.49 -6.61
N GLY A 334 -16.99 -14.44 -7.52
CA GLY A 334 -16.05 -14.38 -8.64
C GLY A 334 -14.55 -14.38 -8.24
N ASP A 335 -13.68 -14.10 -9.20
CA ASP A 335 -12.23 -14.12 -9.02
C ASP A 335 -11.73 -12.72 -8.64
N HIS A 336 -12.27 -12.15 -7.56
CA HIS A 336 -12.02 -10.78 -7.10
C HIS A 336 -11.04 -10.71 -5.92
N PHE A 337 -10.75 -9.49 -5.46
CA PHE A 337 -9.97 -9.13 -4.26
C PHE A 337 -8.45 -9.10 -4.38
N GLU A 338 -7.84 -9.61 -5.45
CA GLU A 338 -6.38 -9.69 -5.58
C GLU A 338 -5.66 -8.36 -5.28
N VAL A 339 -6.05 -7.25 -5.92
CA VAL A 339 -5.43 -5.93 -5.71
C VAL A 339 -5.61 -5.44 -4.27
N GLY A 340 -6.83 -5.52 -3.74
CA GLY A 340 -7.14 -5.09 -2.37
C GLY A 340 -6.45 -5.97 -1.32
N TYR A 341 -6.32 -7.27 -1.58
CA TYR A 341 -5.65 -8.22 -0.69
C TYR A 341 -4.16 -7.96 -0.66
N ASN A 342 -3.51 -7.81 -1.82
CA ASN A 342 -2.10 -7.43 -1.87
C ASN A 342 -1.85 -6.10 -1.15
N ALA A 343 -2.75 -5.12 -1.30
CA ALA A 343 -2.61 -3.83 -0.61
C ALA A 343 -2.76 -3.94 0.90
N LEU A 344 -3.79 -4.63 1.40
CA LEU A 344 -4.10 -4.68 2.82
C LEU A 344 -3.22 -5.68 3.58
N HIS A 345 -3.07 -6.89 3.04
CA HIS A 345 -2.30 -7.95 3.68
C HIS A 345 -0.82 -7.86 3.32
N GLY A 346 -0.51 -7.91 2.02
CA GLY A 346 0.88 -7.96 1.54
C GLY A 346 1.66 -6.66 1.70
N ARG A 347 0.98 -5.52 1.85
CA ARG A 347 1.62 -4.24 2.16
C ARG A 347 1.24 -3.81 3.56
N LEU A 348 -0.01 -3.47 3.83
CA LEU A 348 -0.41 -2.85 5.12
C LEU A 348 -0.45 -3.80 6.34
N GLY A 349 -0.03 -5.07 6.22
CA GLY A 349 0.10 -5.99 7.36
C GLY A 349 -1.21 -6.47 7.98
N TYR A 350 -2.38 -6.21 7.38
CA TYR A 350 -3.65 -6.65 7.94
C TYR A 350 -3.87 -8.15 7.74
N ASP A 351 -4.25 -8.83 8.83
CA ASP A 351 -4.78 -10.19 8.75
C ASP A 351 -6.18 -10.21 8.11
N LEU A 352 -6.34 -11.07 7.12
CA LEU A 352 -7.48 -11.19 6.22
C LEU A 352 -7.73 -12.67 5.94
N PRO A 353 -8.01 -13.49 6.96
CA PRO A 353 -7.91 -14.94 6.85
C PRO A 353 -8.90 -15.52 5.82
N ASP A 354 -10.13 -15.03 5.78
CA ASP A 354 -11.13 -15.53 4.83
C ASP A 354 -10.83 -15.01 3.41
N ALA A 355 -10.49 -13.72 3.29
CA ALA A 355 -10.17 -13.13 1.99
C ALA A 355 -8.86 -13.67 1.39
N GLY A 356 -7.86 -13.98 2.20
CA GLY A 356 -6.60 -14.59 1.79
C GLY A 356 -6.80 -15.99 1.25
N GLN A 357 -7.54 -16.84 1.98
CA GLN A 357 -7.93 -18.17 1.49
C GLN A 357 -8.68 -18.08 0.16
N TRP A 358 -9.60 -17.12 0.02
CA TRP A 358 -10.33 -16.92 -1.22
C TRP A 358 -9.41 -16.53 -2.38
N VAL A 359 -8.56 -15.51 -2.19
CA VAL A 359 -7.64 -15.03 -3.24
C VAL A 359 -6.69 -16.14 -3.66
N GLU A 360 -6.07 -16.85 -2.72
CA GLU A 360 -5.17 -17.97 -3.01
C GLU A 360 -5.87 -19.08 -3.79
N ALA A 361 -7.10 -19.44 -3.41
CA ALA A 361 -7.89 -20.45 -4.12
C ALA A 361 -8.33 -20.02 -5.53
N LYS A 362 -8.35 -18.72 -5.84
CA LYS A 362 -8.73 -18.19 -7.16
C LYS A 362 -7.55 -17.92 -8.09
N ARG A 363 -6.32 -17.92 -7.56
CA ARG A 363 -5.13 -17.73 -8.39
C ARG A 363 -4.93 -18.90 -9.36
N PRO A 364 -4.48 -18.64 -10.61
CA PRO A 364 -4.30 -17.32 -11.21
C PRO A 364 -5.60 -16.74 -11.76
N THR A 365 -5.90 -15.48 -11.45
CA THR A 365 -7.03 -14.73 -12.01
C THR A 365 -6.80 -14.41 -13.50
N GLY A 366 -7.91 -14.26 -14.24
CA GLY A 366 -7.90 -13.99 -15.68
C GLY A 366 -8.10 -12.52 -16.02
N VAL A 367 -8.74 -12.28 -17.15
CA VAL A 367 -9.18 -10.96 -17.60
C VAL A 367 -10.69 -10.99 -17.80
N SER A 368 -11.41 -9.98 -17.30
CA SER A 368 -12.87 -9.89 -17.40
C SER A 368 -13.33 -8.45 -17.18
N HIS A 369 -14.00 -7.87 -18.18
CA HIS A 369 -14.47 -6.49 -18.14
C HIS A 369 -13.33 -5.53 -17.78
N PHE A 370 -13.40 -4.82 -16.65
CA PHE A 370 -12.37 -3.88 -16.17
C PHE A 370 -11.27 -4.55 -15.32
N LEU A 371 -11.38 -5.86 -15.03
CA LEU A 371 -10.41 -6.63 -14.27
C LEU A 371 -9.39 -7.22 -15.25
N GLY A 372 -8.09 -7.08 -14.93
CA GLY A 372 -7.04 -7.38 -15.91
C GLY A 372 -5.81 -8.02 -15.31
N TRP A 373 -5.73 -9.36 -15.40
CA TRP A 373 -4.53 -10.13 -15.08
C TRP A 373 -3.98 -9.82 -13.68
N GLU A 374 -4.87 -9.71 -12.69
CA GLU A 374 -4.51 -9.18 -11.38
C GLU A 374 -3.53 -10.08 -10.64
N THR A 375 -3.62 -11.41 -10.77
CA THR A 375 -2.57 -12.28 -10.19
C THR A 375 -1.22 -12.02 -10.84
N LEU A 376 -1.16 -11.83 -12.16
CA LEU A 376 0.09 -11.53 -12.85
C LEU A 376 0.65 -10.17 -12.41
N THR A 377 -0.21 -9.19 -12.15
CA THR A 377 0.19 -7.79 -11.95
C THR A 377 0.19 -7.34 -10.50
N HIS A 378 -0.36 -8.10 -9.56
CA HIS A 378 -0.53 -7.66 -8.17
C HIS A 378 -0.25 -8.75 -7.13
N ALA A 379 -0.30 -10.05 -7.48
CA ALA A 379 -0.02 -11.07 -6.48
C ALA A 379 1.39 -10.90 -5.94
N LEU A 380 1.53 -10.75 -4.62
CA LEU A 380 2.82 -10.56 -3.93
C LEU A 380 3.66 -9.40 -4.50
N ASN A 381 3.03 -8.50 -5.29
CA ASN A 381 3.75 -7.60 -6.18
C ASN A 381 4.09 -6.28 -5.51
N PRO A 382 5.39 -5.96 -5.51
CA PRO A 382 6.18 -6.23 -4.33
C PRO A 382 5.45 -5.69 -3.12
N GLN A 383 5.70 -6.33 -1.97
CA GLN A 383 5.62 -5.57 -0.73
C GLN A 383 6.32 -4.24 -1.05
N ARG A 384 5.66 -3.09 -0.89
CA ARG A 384 6.50 -1.91 -0.75
C ARG A 384 7.43 -2.33 0.38
N ALA A 385 8.73 -2.42 0.12
CA ALA A 385 9.69 -2.10 1.15
C ALA A 385 9.12 -0.85 1.82
N GLY A 386 8.60 -1.01 3.05
CA GLY A 386 7.93 0.07 3.77
C GLY A 386 6.44 0.34 3.50
N MET A 387 5.55 -0.65 3.30
CA MET A 387 4.15 -0.46 3.78
C MET A 387 3.63 -1.52 4.75
N GLY A 388 4.40 -2.54 5.11
CA GLY A 388 4.52 -2.78 6.53
C GLY A 388 5.32 -1.57 6.96
N MET A 389 4.75 -0.67 7.75
CA MET A 389 5.53 0.43 8.31
C MET A 389 6.46 -0.18 9.34
N SER A 390 7.50 -0.78 8.79
CA SER A 390 8.34 -1.71 9.47
C SER A 390 9.45 -0.90 10.08
N ALA A 391 9.68 -1.15 11.35
CA ALA A 391 10.87 -0.75 12.09
C ALA A 391 12.19 -1.33 11.51
N THR A 392 12.13 -2.00 10.35
CA THR A 392 13.15 -2.95 9.92
C THR A 392 13.94 -2.42 8.74
N PRO A 393 15.26 -2.67 8.72
CA PRO A 393 16.13 -2.27 7.62
C PRO A 393 15.85 -3.06 6.32
N ASP A 394 15.72 -2.33 5.22
CA ASP A 394 15.80 -2.82 3.83
C ASP A 394 16.37 -1.66 2.99
N PHE A 395 17.68 -1.67 2.76
CA PHE A 395 18.42 -0.52 2.22
C PHE A 395 18.59 -0.57 0.70
N ASP A 396 18.41 -1.72 0.06
CA ASP A 396 18.35 -1.84 -1.40
C ASP A 396 16.92 -1.92 -1.96
N ALA A 397 15.92 -1.94 -1.09
CA ALA A 397 14.49 -1.92 -1.40
C ALA A 397 14.06 -3.14 -2.23
N ASP A 398 14.67 -4.29 -1.99
CA ASP A 398 14.32 -5.55 -2.64
C ASP A 398 13.18 -6.31 -1.96
N GLY A 399 12.78 -5.86 -0.76
CA GLY A 399 11.69 -6.43 0.03
C GLY A 399 12.13 -7.54 0.99
N VAL A 400 13.43 -7.80 1.12
CA VAL A 400 14.03 -8.71 2.09
C VAL A 400 14.72 -7.90 3.18
N GLY A 401 14.61 -8.36 4.43
CA GLY A 401 15.28 -7.71 5.55
C GLY A 401 16.82 -7.70 5.44
N ASP A 402 17.43 -6.60 5.84
CA ASP A 402 18.88 -6.41 5.86
C ASP A 402 19.48 -6.50 7.27
N LEU A 403 20.79 -6.72 7.34
CA LEU A 403 21.56 -6.48 8.56
C LEU A 403 22.45 -5.26 8.40
N PHE A 404 22.63 -4.50 9.48
CA PHE A 404 23.56 -3.38 9.48
C PHE A 404 24.21 -3.18 10.84
N SER A 405 25.40 -2.59 10.83
CA SER A 405 26.13 -2.24 12.04
C SER A 405 27.09 -1.08 11.81
N THR A 406 27.36 -0.35 12.89
CA THR A 406 28.39 0.69 12.96
C THR A 406 29.48 0.38 13.99
N ALA A 407 29.53 -0.85 14.52
CA ALA A 407 30.45 -1.23 15.61
C ALA A 407 31.94 -1.00 15.28
N THR A 408 32.31 -1.07 14.00
CA THR A 408 33.68 -0.83 13.51
C THR A 408 33.98 0.65 13.25
N GLY A 409 33.02 1.55 13.55
CA GLY A 409 33.11 2.98 13.25
C GLY A 409 32.69 3.37 11.84
N THR A 410 32.37 2.39 10.98
CA THR A 410 31.81 2.58 9.64
C THR A 410 30.49 1.81 9.52
N LEU A 411 29.52 2.35 8.79
CA LEU A 411 28.29 1.64 8.48
C LEU A 411 28.59 0.49 7.52
N THR A 412 28.32 -0.73 7.97
CA THR A 412 28.40 -1.95 7.19
C THR A 412 26.99 -2.52 7.04
N ILE A 413 26.59 -2.86 5.82
CA ILE A 413 25.30 -3.44 5.48
C ILE A 413 25.54 -4.82 4.87
N TRP A 414 24.72 -5.81 5.26
CA TRP A 414 24.65 -7.11 4.63
C TRP A 414 23.24 -7.28 4.08
N ASN A 415 23.11 -7.20 2.75
CA ASN A 415 21.80 -7.27 2.11
C ASN A 415 21.19 -8.67 2.22
N GLY A 416 19.92 -8.75 2.59
CA GLY A 416 19.18 -10.00 2.56
C GLY A 416 19.11 -10.56 1.14
N GLN A 417 19.03 -11.89 1.02
CA GLN A 417 18.83 -12.57 -0.28
C GLN A 417 17.69 -13.59 -0.21
N GLY A 418 16.92 -13.56 0.88
CA GLY A 418 15.90 -14.54 1.21
C GLY A 418 16.49 -15.81 1.81
N GLY A 419 15.62 -16.66 2.38
CA GLY A 419 16.01 -17.94 2.97
C GLY A 419 17.10 -17.85 4.05
N ASN A 420 17.18 -16.75 4.81
CA ASN A 420 18.19 -16.48 5.84
C ASN A 420 19.63 -16.37 5.29
N THR A 421 19.79 -15.91 4.04
CA THR A 421 21.09 -15.69 3.41
C THR A 421 21.35 -14.20 3.19
N PHE A 422 22.63 -13.81 3.22
CA PHE A 422 23.05 -12.42 3.09
C PHE A 422 24.17 -12.28 2.07
N ALA A 423 24.15 -11.18 1.32
CA ALA A 423 25.22 -10.77 0.44
C ALA A 423 26.52 -10.44 1.21
N PRO A 424 27.68 -10.42 0.53
CA PRO A 424 28.91 -9.90 1.12
C PRO A 424 28.73 -8.47 1.65
N PRO A 425 29.41 -8.10 2.76
CA PRO A 425 29.23 -6.79 3.39
C PRO A 425 29.54 -5.63 2.44
N ALA A 426 28.62 -4.69 2.35
CA ALA A 426 28.80 -3.39 1.73
C ALA A 426 29.16 -2.35 2.79
N THR A 427 30.26 -1.63 2.58
CA THR A 427 30.70 -0.56 3.47
C THR A 427 30.25 0.78 2.92
N VAL A 428 29.50 1.54 3.71
CA VAL A 428 29.05 2.89 3.37
C VAL A 428 29.95 3.90 4.07
N ALA A 429 30.63 4.75 3.28
CA ALA A 429 31.54 5.76 3.80
C ALA A 429 30.81 6.78 4.68
N GLY A 430 31.37 7.11 5.85
CA GLY A 430 30.82 8.09 6.79
C GLY A 430 31.51 8.03 8.16
N GLN A 431 31.40 9.09 8.95
CA GLN A 431 31.93 9.13 10.32
C GLN A 431 30.85 8.69 11.32
N TRP A 432 30.76 7.38 11.59
CA TRP A 432 29.76 6.84 12.52
C TRP A 432 30.26 6.73 13.98
N ILE A 433 31.57 6.87 14.21
CA ILE A 433 32.21 6.78 15.54
C ILE A 433 31.57 7.76 16.55
N GLY A 434 31.26 8.99 16.12
CA GLY A 434 30.68 10.04 16.96
C GLY A 434 29.18 9.91 17.24
N PHE A 435 28.52 8.88 16.69
CA PHE A 435 27.08 8.67 16.84
C PHE A 435 26.77 7.45 17.68
N SER A 436 25.60 7.45 18.32
CA SER A 436 25.01 6.27 18.94
C SER A 436 24.70 5.20 17.90
N ARG A 437 24.33 4.00 18.36
CA ARG A 437 23.92 2.92 17.44
C ARG A 437 22.71 3.41 16.64
N PRO A 438 22.78 3.46 15.29
CA PRO A 438 21.67 3.96 14.50
C PRO A 438 20.50 2.98 14.52
N VAL A 439 19.31 3.52 14.27
CA VAL A 439 18.08 2.76 13.99
C VAL A 439 17.64 3.02 12.56
N ALA A 440 17.07 1.99 11.93
CA ALA A 440 16.52 2.07 10.58
C ALA A 440 15.00 2.28 10.63
N GLY A 441 14.47 3.01 9.65
CA GLY A 441 13.03 3.21 9.47
C GLY A 441 12.74 4.26 8.40
N ASP A 442 11.52 4.33 7.89
CA ASP A 442 11.11 5.37 6.93
C ASP A 442 10.58 6.60 7.69
N PHE A 443 11.48 7.46 8.15
CA PHE A 443 11.13 8.65 8.95
C PHE A 443 10.63 9.80 8.07
N ASN A 444 10.95 9.76 6.78
CA ASN A 444 10.62 10.80 5.82
C ASN A 444 9.32 10.50 5.05
N GLY A 445 8.88 9.24 4.98
CA GLY A 445 7.65 8.78 4.36
C GLY A 445 7.76 8.52 2.85
N ASP A 446 8.96 8.29 2.32
CA ASP A 446 9.20 8.05 0.89
C ASP A 446 9.24 6.54 0.52
N GLY A 447 9.15 5.66 1.52
CA GLY A 447 9.20 4.22 1.38
C GLY A 447 10.62 3.65 1.28
N LEU A 448 11.65 4.40 1.65
CA LEU A 448 13.04 3.92 1.71
C LEU A 448 13.52 3.90 3.16
N SER A 449 14.43 2.99 3.48
CA SER A 449 15.03 2.92 4.82
C SER A 449 15.96 4.11 5.07
N ASP A 450 15.59 4.97 6.01
CA ASP A 450 16.45 6.02 6.55
C ASP A 450 17.24 5.49 7.77
N LEU A 451 18.25 6.23 8.21
CA LEU A 451 18.97 5.98 9.46
C LEU A 451 18.85 7.16 10.41
N LEU A 452 18.70 6.87 11.70
CA LEU A 452 18.56 7.89 12.75
C LEU A 452 19.45 7.56 13.95
N ALA A 453 20.20 8.53 14.45
CA ALA A 453 21.15 8.35 15.55
C ALA A 453 21.37 9.63 16.36
N VAL A 454 21.86 9.49 17.59
CA VAL A 454 22.23 10.62 18.46
C VAL A 454 23.72 10.90 18.33
N ASN A 455 24.10 12.15 18.11
CA ASN A 455 25.48 12.59 18.21
C ASN A 455 25.91 12.57 19.69
N LYS A 456 26.94 11.78 20.02
CA LYS A 456 27.40 11.55 21.40
C LYS A 456 28.04 12.77 22.05
N ASP A 457 28.55 13.72 21.25
CA ASP A 457 29.22 14.91 21.76
C ASP A 457 28.26 16.07 21.99
N THR A 458 27.15 16.11 21.24
CA THR A 458 26.22 17.25 21.23
C THR A 458 24.83 16.91 21.74
N ASP A 459 24.54 15.64 22.00
CA ASP A 459 23.22 15.13 22.40
C ASP A 459 22.10 15.50 21.41
N ARG A 460 22.47 15.70 20.13
CA ARG A 460 21.58 16.07 19.03
C ARG A 460 21.16 14.84 18.24
N LEU A 461 19.89 14.78 17.83
CA LEU A 461 19.41 13.75 16.92
C LEU A 461 19.69 14.12 15.48
N HIS A 462 20.15 13.15 14.70
CA HIS A 462 20.39 13.27 13.27
C HIS A 462 19.68 12.15 12.51
N VAL A 463 19.28 12.45 11.27
CA VAL A 463 18.74 11.50 10.31
C VAL A 463 19.53 11.56 8.99
N TRP A 464 19.69 10.41 8.34
CA TRP A 464 20.25 10.26 7.01
C TRP A 464 19.20 9.60 6.15
N ASN A 465 18.63 10.37 5.21
CA ASN A 465 17.56 9.85 4.38
C ASN A 465 18.11 8.84 3.38
N GLY A 466 17.45 7.69 3.26
CA GLY A 466 17.77 6.66 2.28
C GLY A 466 17.52 7.16 0.86
N THR A 467 18.35 6.73 -0.08
CA THR A 467 18.13 6.95 -1.51
C THR A 467 18.02 5.65 -2.30
N GLY A 468 17.98 4.51 -1.59
CA GLY A 468 17.98 3.16 -2.15
C GLY A 468 19.38 2.68 -2.57
N GLY A 469 19.53 1.37 -2.69
CA GLY A 469 20.78 0.72 -3.10
C GLY A 469 21.95 0.97 -2.15
N ASN A 470 21.70 0.92 -0.83
CA ASN A 470 22.70 1.18 0.23
C ASN A 470 23.29 2.61 0.24
N ALA A 471 22.56 3.58 -0.32
CA ALA A 471 22.98 4.97 -0.38
C ALA A 471 22.11 5.89 0.49
N PHE A 472 22.73 6.93 1.03
CA PHE A 472 22.09 7.90 1.93
C PHE A 472 22.47 9.33 1.56
N GLY A 473 21.55 10.26 1.82
CA GLY A 473 21.81 11.69 1.77
C GLY A 473 22.73 12.19 2.89
N PRO A 474 23.07 13.49 2.88
CA PRO A 474 23.81 14.12 3.98
C PRO A 474 23.01 14.06 5.29
N SER A 475 23.70 14.07 6.44
CA SER A 475 23.04 14.11 7.74
C SER A 475 22.20 15.39 7.91
N ILE A 476 20.97 15.24 8.39
CA ILE A 476 20.08 16.33 8.77
C ILE A 476 19.95 16.30 10.29
N GLU A 477 20.27 17.41 10.94
CA GLU A 477 20.09 17.54 12.38
C GLU A 477 18.63 17.89 12.71
N LEU A 478 18.02 17.13 13.62
CA LEU A 478 16.62 17.28 14.02
C LEU A 478 16.44 18.06 15.32
N GLY A 479 17.49 18.15 16.16
CA GLY A 479 17.51 19.01 17.35
C GLY A 479 18.08 18.36 18.61
N PRO A 480 18.13 19.11 19.73
CA PRO A 480 18.77 18.69 20.99
C PRO A 480 17.88 17.83 21.90
N GLY A 481 18.46 17.32 22.98
CA GLY A 481 17.74 16.67 24.09
C GLY A 481 17.70 15.14 24.03
N TRP A 482 18.48 14.54 23.13
CA TRP A 482 18.42 13.11 22.84
C TRP A 482 19.49 12.27 23.56
N GLY A 483 20.46 12.92 24.21
CA GLY A 483 21.52 12.25 24.98
C GLY A 483 21.03 11.14 25.92
N PRO A 484 20.02 11.38 26.78
CA PRO A 484 19.48 10.35 27.67
C PRO A 484 18.82 9.14 26.98
N TYR A 485 18.62 9.19 25.66
CA TYR A 485 17.95 8.15 24.87
C TYR A 485 18.91 7.46 23.89
N ALA A 486 20.18 7.90 23.81
CA ALA A 486 21.14 7.49 22.79
C ALA A 486 21.35 5.97 22.70
N ASP A 487 21.35 5.28 23.85
CA ASP A 487 21.61 3.84 23.94
C ASP A 487 20.38 2.97 23.69
N SER A 488 19.19 3.57 23.58
CA SER A 488 17.92 2.83 23.59
C SER A 488 16.96 3.14 22.46
N LEU A 489 17.36 3.98 21.50
CA LEU A 489 16.58 4.26 20.30
C LEU A 489 16.12 2.96 19.63
N VAL A 490 14.86 2.97 19.20
CA VAL A 490 14.23 1.93 18.40
C VAL A 490 13.17 2.57 17.49
N SER A 491 13.20 2.22 16.19
CA SER A 491 12.07 2.54 15.30
C SER A 491 10.90 1.66 15.67
N LEU A 492 9.70 2.18 15.80
CA LEU A 492 8.53 1.40 16.26
C LEU A 492 7.61 0.96 15.13
N GLY A 493 7.86 1.40 13.90
CA GLY A 493 6.83 1.31 12.88
C GLY A 493 5.64 2.19 13.22
N ASP A 494 4.41 1.73 12.99
CA ASP A 494 3.18 2.53 13.19
C ASP A 494 2.44 2.17 14.47
N VAL A 495 2.91 2.65 15.62
CA VAL A 495 2.25 2.27 16.88
C VAL A 495 0.96 3.06 17.13
N ASN A 496 0.71 4.14 16.38
CA ASN A 496 -0.53 4.92 16.45
C ASN A 496 -1.52 4.68 15.28
N GLU A 497 -1.15 3.85 14.31
CA GLU A 497 -1.93 3.49 13.10
C GLU A 497 -2.20 4.68 12.13
N ASP A 498 -1.37 5.72 12.17
CA ASP A 498 -1.58 6.97 11.43
C ASP A 498 -0.98 7.00 10.02
N GLY A 499 -0.24 5.96 9.62
CA GLY A 499 0.41 5.97 8.31
C GLY A 499 1.88 6.43 8.34
N ARG A 500 2.52 6.59 9.52
CA ARG A 500 3.92 7.03 9.63
C ARG A 500 4.77 6.24 10.64
N THR A 501 6.08 6.22 10.41
CA THR A 501 7.04 5.59 11.32
C THR A 501 7.24 6.42 12.60
N ASP A 502 6.96 5.78 13.73
CA ASP A 502 7.13 6.28 15.08
C ASP A 502 8.49 5.89 15.67
N LEU A 503 8.98 6.67 16.64
CA LEU A 503 10.24 6.45 17.34
C LEU A 503 10.00 6.14 18.82
N GLY A 504 10.76 5.21 19.37
CA GLY A 504 10.72 4.85 20.78
C GLY A 504 12.10 4.87 21.43
N ALA A 505 12.15 5.13 22.73
CA ALA A 505 13.38 5.01 23.51
C ALA A 505 13.09 4.89 25.01
N VAL A 506 14.03 4.29 25.74
CA VAL A 506 14.05 4.26 27.21
C VAL A 506 15.00 5.33 27.74
N HIS A 507 14.51 6.22 28.58
CA HIS A 507 15.35 7.24 29.21
C HIS A 507 16.36 6.60 30.19
N ALA A 508 17.65 6.89 30.04
CA ALA A 508 18.74 6.23 30.76
C ALA A 508 18.65 6.32 32.30
N THR A 509 18.14 7.43 32.85
CA THR A 509 18.01 7.60 34.31
C THR A 509 16.63 7.26 34.88
N THR A 510 15.55 7.73 34.25
CA THR A 510 14.18 7.50 34.74
C THR A 510 13.65 6.11 34.39
N ASN A 511 14.27 5.42 33.42
CA ASN A 511 13.86 4.10 32.93
C ASN A 511 12.40 4.08 32.42
N VAL A 512 11.93 5.21 31.92
CA VAL A 512 10.63 5.36 31.28
C VAL A 512 10.81 5.18 29.78
N PHE A 513 9.99 4.32 29.18
CA PHE A 513 9.85 4.21 27.74
C PHE A 513 8.91 5.29 27.22
N THR A 514 9.36 5.98 26.19
CA THR A 514 8.71 7.15 25.60
C THR A 514 8.58 6.94 24.10
N VAL A 515 7.44 7.35 23.54
CA VAL A 515 7.13 7.31 22.11
C VAL A 515 7.14 8.74 21.56
N TRP A 516 7.59 8.90 20.31
CA TRP A 516 7.48 10.12 19.53
C TRP A 516 6.83 9.77 18.20
N ASN A 517 5.59 10.20 18.00
CA ASN A 517 4.86 9.82 16.78
C ASN A 517 5.41 10.51 15.54
N GLY A 518 5.53 9.76 14.44
CA GLY A 518 6.01 10.26 13.16
C GLY A 518 5.06 11.29 12.56
N LYS A 519 5.63 12.28 11.87
CA LYS A 519 4.88 13.24 11.03
C LYS A 519 5.21 13.12 9.54
N GLY A 520 6.11 12.22 9.18
CA GLY A 520 6.76 12.21 7.87
C GLY A 520 7.68 13.43 7.70
N GLY A 521 8.45 13.46 6.62
CA GLY A 521 9.42 14.52 6.34
C GLY A 521 10.42 14.76 7.48
N ASN A 522 10.82 13.70 8.20
CA ASN A 522 11.74 13.73 9.35
C ASN A 522 11.20 14.43 10.61
N GLY A 523 9.90 14.70 10.68
CA GLY A 523 9.27 15.34 11.83
C GLY A 523 8.69 14.35 12.84
N PHE A 524 8.72 14.73 14.13
CA PHE A 524 8.09 13.96 15.22
C PHE A 524 7.10 14.81 16.04
N ALA A 525 6.13 14.15 16.67
CA ALA A 525 5.23 14.70 17.68
C ALA A 525 5.97 14.90 19.02
N PRO A 526 5.40 15.69 19.95
CA PRO A 526 5.92 15.77 21.30
C PRO A 526 6.01 14.38 21.95
N ALA A 527 6.98 14.22 22.86
CA ALA A 527 7.22 13.00 23.61
C ALA A 527 5.97 12.54 24.38
N ASP A 528 5.65 11.25 24.27
CA ASP A 528 4.56 10.57 24.97
C ASP A 528 5.13 9.47 25.90
N PRO A 529 5.24 9.71 27.22
CA PRO A 529 5.77 8.74 28.16
C PRO A 529 4.76 7.59 28.40
N ILE A 530 5.12 6.38 28.00
CA ILE A 530 4.22 5.22 28.03
C ILE A 530 4.28 4.48 29.37
N GLY A 531 5.48 4.28 29.94
CA GLY A 531 5.59 3.55 31.20
C GLY A 531 7.01 3.25 31.68
N GLY A 532 7.15 3.02 32.98
CA GLY A 532 8.42 2.67 33.65
C GLY A 532 8.66 1.16 33.76
N GLY A 533 9.72 0.78 34.47
CA GLY A 533 10.09 -0.63 34.74
C GLY A 533 11.12 -1.21 33.76
N TRP A 534 11.54 -0.43 32.77
CA TRP A 534 12.49 -0.85 31.73
C TRP A 534 13.92 -1.09 32.24
N ALA A 535 14.24 -0.67 33.47
CA ALA A 535 15.54 -0.96 34.12
C ALA A 535 15.83 -2.46 34.17
N ALA A 536 14.79 -3.29 34.33
CA ALA A 536 14.89 -4.74 34.43
C ALA A 536 15.20 -5.44 33.09
N PHE A 537 15.12 -4.73 31.97
CA PHE A 537 15.25 -5.28 30.62
C PHE A 537 16.45 -4.70 29.88
N THR A 538 16.93 -5.43 28.87
CA THR A 538 17.86 -4.91 27.88
C THR A 538 17.21 -3.81 27.04
N ARG A 539 18.00 -3.21 26.14
CA ARG A 539 17.47 -2.31 25.12
C ARG A 539 16.29 -2.97 24.38
N PRO A 540 15.17 -2.25 24.17
CA PRO A 540 14.08 -2.75 23.36
C PRO A 540 14.49 -2.90 21.89
N VAL A 541 13.93 -3.93 21.28
CA VAL A 541 13.88 -4.14 19.83
C VAL A 541 12.40 -4.06 19.44
N ALA A 542 12.11 -3.60 18.23
CA ALA A 542 10.74 -3.53 17.73
C ALA A 542 10.58 -4.29 16.42
N GLY A 543 9.34 -4.64 16.12
CA GLY A 543 8.90 -5.38 14.94
C GLY A 543 7.43 -5.77 15.13
N ASP A 544 6.80 -6.32 14.09
CA ASP A 544 5.47 -6.91 14.22
C ASP A 544 5.63 -8.43 14.45
N PHE A 545 5.77 -8.82 15.72
CA PHE A 545 6.03 -10.21 16.11
C PHE A 545 4.74 -11.03 16.21
N ASN A 546 3.62 -10.33 16.35
CA ASN A 546 2.31 -10.93 16.53
C ASN A 546 1.53 -11.03 15.20
N GLY A 547 1.86 -10.21 14.20
CA GLY A 547 1.31 -10.22 12.85
C GLY A 547 0.02 -9.39 12.70
N ASP A 548 -0.20 -8.38 13.55
CA ASP A 548 -1.40 -7.53 13.51
C ASP A 548 -1.20 -6.20 12.77
N GLY A 549 0.01 -5.94 12.28
CA GLY A 549 0.39 -4.73 11.56
C GLY A 549 0.72 -3.55 12.49
N ILE A 550 0.77 -3.74 13.81
CA ILE A 550 1.12 -2.72 14.80
C ILE A 550 2.49 -3.04 15.39
N GLY A 551 3.31 -2.02 15.62
CA GLY A 551 4.63 -2.19 16.23
C GLY A 551 4.58 -2.82 17.62
N ASP A 552 5.24 -3.96 17.79
CA ASP A 552 5.49 -4.61 19.07
C ASP A 552 6.88 -4.26 19.61
N LEU A 553 7.09 -4.45 20.91
CA LEU A 553 8.39 -4.35 21.57
C LEU A 553 8.84 -5.70 22.10
N LEU A 554 10.14 -5.92 22.11
CA LEU A 554 10.76 -7.17 22.55
C LEU A 554 12.08 -6.90 23.25
N ALA A 555 12.32 -7.53 24.40
CA ALA A 555 13.53 -7.34 25.19
C ALA A 555 13.83 -8.55 26.08
N VAL A 556 15.10 -8.69 26.49
CA VAL A 556 15.55 -9.74 27.41
C VAL A 556 15.51 -9.20 28.84
N LYS A 557 14.88 -9.96 29.75
CA LYS A 557 14.86 -9.65 31.18
C LYS A 557 16.20 -10.04 31.80
N LYS A 558 16.88 -9.07 32.42
CA LYS A 558 18.30 -9.19 32.81
C LYS A 558 18.58 -10.26 33.87
N ASP A 559 17.67 -10.42 34.84
CA ASP A 559 17.85 -11.31 36.00
C ASP A 559 17.58 -12.80 35.69
N THR A 560 16.78 -13.06 34.67
CA THR A 560 16.20 -14.37 34.36
C THR A 560 16.57 -14.86 32.96
N ALA A 561 17.16 -13.99 32.14
CA ALA A 561 17.55 -14.28 30.76
C ALA A 561 16.38 -14.81 29.89
N THR A 562 15.17 -14.39 30.20
CA THR A 562 13.95 -14.70 29.44
C THR A 562 13.64 -13.58 28.47
N LEU A 563 13.15 -13.92 27.28
CA LEU A 563 12.65 -12.97 26.31
C LEU A 563 11.19 -12.61 26.61
N HIS A 564 10.87 -11.33 26.54
CA HIS A 564 9.53 -10.78 26.76
C HIS A 564 9.13 -9.92 25.57
N VAL A 565 7.83 -9.93 25.26
CA VAL A 565 7.21 -9.13 24.22
C VAL A 565 6.07 -8.29 24.80
N TRP A 566 5.91 -7.07 24.31
CA TRP A 566 4.79 -6.17 24.59
C TRP A 566 4.11 -5.87 23.27
N ASN A 567 2.91 -6.38 23.07
CA ASN A 567 2.23 -6.21 21.80
C ASN A 567 1.65 -4.81 21.69
N GLY A 568 1.78 -4.20 20.52
CA GLY A 568 1.11 -2.96 20.18
C GLY A 568 -0.41 -3.11 20.22
N LYS A 569 -1.13 -2.02 20.49
CA LYS A 569 -2.60 -1.97 20.52
C LYS A 569 -3.19 -0.79 19.76
N GLY A 570 -2.36 -0.07 19.01
CA GLY A 570 -2.72 1.21 18.40
C GLY A 570 -2.73 2.34 19.42
N ALA A 571 -2.76 3.57 18.92
CA ALA A 571 -2.75 4.81 19.72
C ALA A 571 -1.70 4.82 20.85
N ASN A 572 -0.47 4.37 20.56
CA ASN A 572 0.65 4.25 21.52
C ASN A 572 0.42 3.26 22.68
N GLY A 573 -0.63 2.44 22.63
CA GLY A 573 -0.93 1.45 23.66
C GLY A 573 -0.13 0.16 23.48
N PHE A 574 0.25 -0.47 24.61
CA PHE A 574 0.90 -1.78 24.62
C PHE A 574 0.22 -2.76 25.60
N THR A 575 0.46 -4.07 25.45
CA THR A 575 0.12 -5.07 26.47
C THR A 575 1.03 -4.97 27.70
N GLY A 576 0.71 -5.73 28.76
CA GLY A 576 1.75 -6.10 29.72
C GLY A 576 2.77 -7.04 29.08
N ALA A 577 3.93 -7.19 29.72
CA ALA A 577 4.98 -8.10 29.26
C ALA A 577 4.46 -9.54 29.17
N ILE A 578 4.68 -10.18 28.02
CA ILE A 578 4.37 -11.59 27.77
C ILE A 578 5.69 -12.32 27.64
N GLU A 579 5.92 -13.33 28.50
CA GLU A 579 7.12 -14.15 28.41
C GLU A 579 7.06 -15.07 27.19
N VAL A 580 8.08 -14.98 26.32
CA VAL A 580 8.26 -15.87 25.16
C VAL A 580 9.02 -17.13 25.57
N GLY A 581 10.04 -17.00 26.43
CA GLY A 581 10.76 -18.14 27.01
C GLY A 581 12.21 -17.84 27.43
N PRO A 582 12.91 -18.83 28.03
CA PRO A 582 14.27 -18.68 28.57
C PRO A 582 15.36 -18.85 27.50
N GLY A 583 16.62 -18.64 27.91
CA GLY A 583 17.82 -19.00 27.11
C GLY A 583 18.43 -17.87 26.30
N TRP A 584 18.09 -16.61 26.61
CA TRP A 584 18.47 -15.45 25.81
C TRP A 584 19.74 -14.72 26.28
N GLU A 585 20.41 -15.20 27.33
CA GLU A 585 21.61 -14.57 27.91
C GLU A 585 22.74 -14.38 26.88
N PRO A 586 23.12 -15.36 26.05
CA PRO A 586 24.20 -15.19 25.08
C PRO A 586 23.89 -14.21 23.94
N TYR A 587 22.63 -13.84 23.76
CA TYR A 587 22.10 -13.05 22.64
C TYR A 587 21.71 -11.63 23.04
N ALA A 588 21.60 -11.37 24.34
CA ALA A 588 21.02 -10.15 24.91
C ALA A 588 21.73 -8.86 24.46
N GLY A 589 23.04 -8.91 24.19
CA GLY A 589 23.83 -7.75 23.77
C GLY A 589 23.67 -7.35 22.29
N SER A 590 23.22 -8.26 21.43
CA SER A 590 23.19 -8.08 19.97
C SER A 590 21.80 -8.34 19.36
N LEU A 591 20.77 -8.51 20.19
CA LEU A 591 19.42 -8.76 19.74
C LEU A 591 18.89 -7.64 18.84
N MET A 592 18.33 -8.04 17.70
CA MET A 592 17.82 -7.16 16.65
C MET A 592 16.65 -7.80 15.90
N SER A 593 15.90 -6.96 15.20
CA SER A 593 14.84 -7.33 14.26
C SER A 593 15.29 -6.90 12.87
N PRO A 594 15.79 -7.83 12.04
CA PRO A 594 16.23 -7.51 10.68
C PRO A 594 15.06 -7.33 9.70
N GLY A 595 13.82 -7.63 10.09
CA GLY A 595 12.69 -7.74 9.18
C GLY A 595 12.51 -9.17 8.70
N ASP A 596 11.91 -9.33 7.52
CA ASP A 596 11.63 -10.62 6.90
C ASP A 596 12.85 -11.08 6.08
N VAL A 597 13.80 -11.77 6.72
CA VAL A 597 15.05 -12.18 6.07
C VAL A 597 14.90 -13.53 5.34
N ASN A 598 13.82 -14.27 5.60
CA ASN A 598 13.50 -15.49 4.86
C ASN A 598 12.53 -15.28 3.69
N GLY A 599 11.84 -14.15 3.61
CA GLY A 599 10.89 -13.79 2.57
C GLY A 599 9.51 -14.43 2.74
N ASP A 600 9.11 -14.77 3.97
CA ASP A 600 7.81 -15.41 4.27
C ASP A 600 6.69 -14.45 4.68
N GLY A 601 6.99 -13.15 4.71
CA GLY A 601 6.09 -12.05 5.05
C GLY A 601 6.00 -11.76 6.54
N LYS A 602 6.88 -12.31 7.39
CA LYS A 602 6.85 -12.12 8.85
C LYS A 602 8.16 -11.57 9.39
N GLY A 603 8.08 -10.75 10.43
CA GLY A 603 9.27 -10.22 11.09
C GLY A 603 10.07 -11.31 11.82
N ASP A 604 11.37 -11.37 11.54
CA ASP A 604 12.31 -12.30 12.16
C ASP A 604 13.07 -11.67 13.33
N LEU A 605 13.74 -12.51 14.12
CA LEU A 605 14.74 -12.06 15.08
C LEU A 605 16.13 -12.54 14.67
N ALA A 606 17.15 -11.73 14.95
CA ALA A 606 18.53 -12.13 14.81
C ALA A 606 19.35 -11.71 16.03
N ALA A 607 20.41 -12.48 16.30
CA ALA A 607 21.40 -12.13 17.32
C ALA A 607 22.72 -12.86 17.08
N VAL A 608 23.80 -12.23 17.51
CA VAL A 608 25.13 -12.84 17.56
C VAL A 608 25.35 -13.42 18.96
N ASN A 609 25.65 -14.70 19.02
CA ASN A 609 26.04 -15.35 20.27
C ASN A 609 27.37 -14.75 20.77
N ALA A 610 27.36 -14.17 21.97
CA ALA A 610 28.51 -13.45 22.52
C ALA A 610 29.74 -14.34 22.78
N GLU A 611 29.54 -15.63 23.01
CA GLU A 611 30.61 -16.59 23.28
C GLU A 611 31.26 -17.08 21.99
N THR A 612 30.43 -17.54 21.03
CA THR A 612 30.91 -18.21 19.82
C THR A 612 31.10 -17.26 18.63
N GLY A 613 30.48 -16.07 18.67
CA GLY A 613 30.44 -15.15 17.54
C GLY A 613 29.62 -15.65 16.36
N THR A 614 28.69 -16.57 16.61
CA THR A 614 27.79 -17.14 15.59
C THR A 614 26.54 -16.29 15.48
N LEU A 615 26.17 -15.91 14.25
CA LEU A 615 24.89 -15.26 13.95
C LEU A 615 23.79 -16.32 13.81
N TYR A 616 22.71 -16.13 14.56
CA TYR A 616 21.50 -16.92 14.50
C TYR A 616 20.32 -16.06 14.05
N VAL A 617 19.40 -16.67 13.29
CA VAL A 617 18.11 -16.10 12.90
C VAL A 617 17.01 -17.00 13.45
N TRP A 618 16.00 -16.42 14.08
CA TRP A 618 14.77 -17.11 14.51
C TRP A 618 13.62 -16.60 13.67
N ASN A 619 13.14 -17.43 12.74
CA ASN A 619 12.12 -16.99 11.80
C ASN A 619 10.77 -16.78 12.48
N GLY A 620 10.11 -15.67 12.18
CA GLY A 620 8.79 -15.32 12.71
C GLY A 620 7.72 -16.32 12.31
N ARG A 621 6.74 -16.56 13.19
CA ARG A 621 5.54 -17.35 12.86
C ARG A 621 4.24 -16.57 13.08
N GLY A 622 4.31 -15.36 13.63
CA GLY A 622 3.16 -14.60 14.13
C GLY A 622 2.70 -15.12 15.49
N GLY A 623 1.83 -14.36 16.15
CA GLY A 623 1.33 -14.64 17.49
C GLY A 623 2.43 -14.82 18.54
N ASN A 624 3.51 -14.04 18.46
CA ASN A 624 4.66 -14.07 19.38
C ASN A 624 5.45 -15.39 19.38
N LYS A 625 5.45 -16.11 18.26
CA LYS A 625 6.14 -17.39 18.11
C LYS A 625 7.24 -17.30 17.07
N PHE A 626 8.33 -18.00 17.34
CA PHE A 626 9.49 -18.10 16.46
C PHE A 626 9.85 -19.56 16.18
N ALA A 627 10.41 -19.82 15.00
CA ALA A 627 11.00 -21.11 14.66
C ALA A 627 12.27 -21.39 15.49
N PRO A 628 12.74 -22.65 15.55
CA PRO A 628 14.08 -22.94 16.05
C PRO A 628 15.16 -22.12 15.30
N PRO A 629 16.25 -21.72 15.95
CA PRO A 629 17.26 -20.86 15.34
C PRO A 629 17.93 -21.53 14.15
N VAL A 630 18.07 -20.78 13.07
CA VAL A 630 18.88 -21.11 11.90
C VAL A 630 20.26 -20.49 12.08
N THR A 631 21.30 -21.30 11.86
CA THR A 631 22.69 -20.82 11.91
C THR A 631 23.06 -20.17 10.59
N VAL A 632 23.43 -18.89 10.60
CA VAL A 632 23.90 -18.17 9.41
C VAL A 632 25.41 -18.38 9.22
N GLY A 633 26.19 -18.26 10.30
CA GLY A 633 27.63 -18.52 10.28
C GLY A 633 28.39 -17.93 11.47
N THR A 634 29.68 -18.23 11.55
CA THR A 634 30.61 -17.73 12.59
C THR A 634 31.34 -16.45 12.15
N GLY A 635 31.95 -15.72 13.08
CA GLY A 635 32.81 -14.56 12.79
C GLY A 635 32.10 -13.21 12.86
N TRP A 636 30.86 -13.18 13.34
CA TRP A 636 30.05 -11.96 13.44
C TRP A 636 30.34 -11.12 14.68
N LYS A 637 31.13 -11.65 15.63
CA LYS A 637 31.45 -10.96 16.89
C LYS A 637 32.16 -9.62 16.72
N SER A 638 32.98 -9.46 15.69
CA SER A 638 33.64 -8.16 15.41
C SER A 638 32.73 -7.16 14.72
N ALA A 639 31.58 -7.62 14.21
CA ALA A 639 30.63 -6.81 13.48
C ALA A 639 29.52 -6.24 14.36
N PHE A 640 29.27 -6.77 15.57
CA PHE A 640 28.14 -6.39 16.43
C PHE A 640 28.51 -6.21 17.90
#